data_AF-A0A970MZV8-F1
#
_entry.id   AF-A0A970MZV8-F1
#
_cell.length_a   1.000
_cell.length_b   1.000
_cell.length_c   1.000
_cell.angle_alpha   90.00
_cell.angle_beta   90.00
_cell.angle_gamma   90.00
#
_symmetry.space_group_name_H-M   'P 1'
#
loop_
_entity.id
_entity.type
_entity.pdbx_description
1 polymer ?
#
loop_
_entity_poly.entity_id
_entity_poly.type
_entity_poly.pdbx_seq_one_letter_code
_entity_poly.pdbx_strand_id
1 'polypeptide(L)'
;MPSANAEVILNLVLEADERTEGMMPGWDIELARQKMLFFTTPNDFAVDFADIGRALDAKFEDSSPRLRERIISFMLGVAESLLAPVELDHNLSARRLHGDAIFATPTTRIIYGSAIDLVHKWSEIDPEALKRVLEQIKLEDTATNKGDNLFAGWARKWQEENNLDPYANAGNYISCFCLLYQKGMYYPDLYFAREQGETRTQFFNDYGLQAVRCRRMGSLGGTTNPAIAVLGEDDLSGKGNIWGQEATDYVLSFPNKWHEVRKIIAREQIAKGEAEDWGAVKFTEWVVVDAMLGLRSIFLLRGLGRVAFQLRPDWHSDEKKLTYAGGQIYDILCDRVKVFDDILLDGADPVYMQAAAKRIGKSNNHFKIACTGQAALNTIRSFNAGRSEAFPDAVKERMFTNVTLSYEVPQMYAASMATENGIRDYEKRTGEAVDDGEGGSVVTSMIGRFNDAIRDYRVHVLLDGVGSDLNPASIKKLTDPAINNADFIAECRSKGIEFDPEAEEDAIDRAGSLCTKRVTVLLQNESVRPRILTASKRNFFQNTELLDVPFSTDFGNIQRMYLDVMPLEIDDWKTLPRDMDADGFPTAGKIWASRNDTLKRIWPDWEKVFNSTDGVAASEYEDTIYVAPTLKQFIGMWNDNVARAKSACDEAKA
;
A
#
# COMPACT_ATOMS: atom_id res chain seq x y z
N MET A 1 -25.37 29.25 -13.66
CA MET A 1 -24.47 29.49 -12.51
C MET A 1 -24.06 28.12 -12.04
N PRO A 2 -22.77 27.90 -11.70
CA PRO A 2 -22.31 26.61 -11.21
C PRO A 2 -23.16 26.14 -10.02
N SER A 3 -23.26 24.81 -9.84
CA SER A 3 -23.73 24.25 -8.58
C SER A 3 -22.76 24.58 -7.44
N ALA A 4 -23.19 24.48 -6.18
CA ALA A 4 -22.29 24.66 -5.04
C ALA A 4 -21.11 23.67 -5.07
N ASN A 5 -21.35 22.43 -5.52
CA ASN A 5 -20.33 21.42 -5.72
C ASN A 5 -19.29 21.87 -6.78
N ALA A 6 -19.77 22.35 -7.94
CA ALA A 6 -18.92 22.88 -9.00
C ALA A 6 -18.15 24.16 -8.60
N GLU A 7 -18.74 25.03 -7.77
CA GLU A 7 -18.08 26.22 -7.24
C GLU A 7 -16.88 25.85 -6.35
N VAL A 8 -17.04 24.87 -5.44
CA VAL A 8 -15.92 24.38 -4.62
C VAL A 8 -14.84 23.74 -5.50
N ILE A 9 -15.19 22.93 -6.50
CA ILE A 9 -14.21 22.35 -7.44
C ILE A 9 -13.43 23.45 -8.16
N LEU A 10 -14.11 24.50 -8.64
CA LEU A 10 -13.46 25.66 -9.27
C LEU A 10 -12.54 26.39 -8.28
N ASN A 11 -12.98 26.63 -7.04
CA ASN A 11 -12.16 27.31 -6.04
C ASN A 11 -10.88 26.53 -5.68
N LEU A 12 -10.95 25.20 -5.61
CA LEU A 12 -9.78 24.35 -5.44
C LEU A 12 -8.83 24.46 -6.64
N VAL A 13 -9.31 24.29 -7.88
CA VAL A 13 -8.44 24.37 -9.08
C VAL A 13 -7.78 25.75 -9.21
N LEU A 14 -8.52 26.82 -8.86
CA LEU A 14 -8.11 28.21 -9.01
C LEU A 14 -7.33 28.81 -7.81
N GLU A 15 -6.97 28.01 -6.80
CA GLU A 15 -6.24 28.45 -5.59
C GLU A 15 -7.02 29.52 -4.77
N ALA A 16 -8.36 29.40 -4.74
CA ALA A 16 -9.28 30.35 -4.09
C ALA A 16 -10.01 29.77 -2.86
N ASP A 17 -9.81 28.50 -2.52
CA ASP A 17 -10.39 27.90 -1.30
C ASP A 17 -9.45 28.08 -0.10
N GLU A 18 -9.79 29.00 0.81
CA GLU A 18 -9.00 29.35 2.00
C GLU A 18 -8.72 28.14 2.91
N ARG A 19 -9.56 27.09 2.87
CA ARG A 19 -9.35 25.85 3.67
C ARG A 19 -8.13 25.05 3.23
N THR A 20 -7.53 25.38 2.08
CA THR A 20 -6.30 24.75 1.58
C THR A 20 -5.02 25.34 2.17
N GLU A 21 -5.11 26.38 3.01
CA GLU A 21 -3.95 26.94 3.70
C GLU A 21 -3.19 25.87 4.52
N GLY A 22 -1.88 25.75 4.28
CA GLY A 22 -1.03 24.77 4.96
C GLY A 22 -1.06 23.35 4.37
N MET A 23 -1.82 23.08 3.30
CA MET A 23 -1.78 21.79 2.59
C MET A 23 -0.47 21.57 1.81
N MET A 24 -0.14 20.30 1.53
CA MET A 24 0.96 19.97 0.61
C MET A 24 0.60 20.38 -0.83
N PRO A 25 1.58 20.87 -1.64
CA PRO A 25 1.34 21.16 -3.06
C PRO A 25 0.67 19.99 -3.81
N GLY A 26 -0.46 20.27 -4.47
CA GLY A 26 -1.23 19.32 -5.26
C GLY A 26 -2.35 18.58 -4.51
N TRP A 27 -2.44 18.68 -3.18
CA TRP A 27 -3.56 18.09 -2.42
C TRP A 27 -4.90 18.71 -2.78
N ASP A 28 -4.92 20.02 -2.99
CA ASP A 28 -6.05 20.80 -3.49
C ASP A 28 -6.54 20.31 -4.88
N ILE A 29 -5.63 19.99 -5.79
CA ILE A 29 -5.97 19.43 -7.11
C ILE A 29 -6.50 17.99 -6.99
N GLU A 30 -5.93 17.16 -6.11
CA GLU A 30 -6.46 15.81 -5.89
C GLU A 30 -7.82 15.82 -5.17
N LEU A 31 -8.04 16.77 -4.24
CA LEU A 31 -9.35 17.05 -3.65
C LEU A 31 -10.37 17.48 -4.72
N ALA A 32 -9.98 18.37 -5.65
CA ALA A 32 -10.85 18.81 -6.74
C ALA A 32 -11.27 17.63 -7.64
N ARG A 33 -10.31 16.77 -8.03
CA ARG A 33 -10.59 15.54 -8.78
C ARG A 33 -11.50 14.59 -8.01
N GLN A 34 -11.19 14.33 -6.73
CA GLN A 34 -12.00 13.41 -5.92
C GLN A 34 -13.41 13.94 -5.70
N LYS A 35 -13.57 15.24 -5.46
CA LYS A 35 -14.88 15.88 -5.34
C LYS A 35 -15.69 15.68 -6.62
N MET A 36 -15.09 15.98 -7.77
CA MET A 36 -15.73 15.77 -9.06
C MET A 36 -16.15 14.30 -9.29
N LEU A 37 -15.23 13.35 -9.09
CA LEU A 37 -15.40 11.93 -9.44
C LEU A 37 -16.23 11.12 -8.44
N PHE A 38 -16.15 11.44 -7.14
CA PHE A 38 -16.71 10.62 -6.07
C PHE A 38 -17.84 11.29 -5.26
N PHE A 39 -18.01 12.62 -5.39
CA PHE A 39 -19.01 13.39 -4.61
C PHE A 39 -19.97 14.21 -5.50
N THR A 40 -19.96 13.97 -6.81
CA THR A 40 -20.96 14.48 -7.76
C THR A 40 -21.88 13.33 -8.18
N THR A 41 -23.20 13.52 -8.21
CA THR A 41 -24.13 12.44 -8.62
C THR A 41 -24.03 12.14 -10.11
N PRO A 42 -24.40 10.92 -10.56
CA PRO A 42 -24.46 10.59 -11.99
C PRO A 42 -25.42 11.48 -12.81
N ASN A 43 -26.41 12.09 -12.18
CA ASN A 43 -27.33 13.01 -12.86
C ASN A 43 -26.70 14.40 -13.06
N ASP A 44 -25.95 14.88 -12.07
CA ASP A 44 -25.39 16.24 -12.07
C ASP A 44 -24.03 16.32 -12.77
N PHE A 45 -23.26 15.22 -12.79
CA PHE A 45 -21.87 15.21 -13.27
C PHE A 45 -21.70 15.81 -14.67
N ALA A 46 -22.59 15.53 -15.62
CA ALA A 46 -22.47 16.06 -16.98
C ALA A 46 -22.70 17.59 -17.03
N VAL A 47 -23.53 18.13 -16.13
CA VAL A 47 -23.81 19.57 -16.01
C VAL A 47 -22.65 20.27 -15.30
N ASP A 48 -22.24 19.74 -14.14
CA ASP A 48 -21.09 20.24 -13.37
C ASP A 48 -19.81 20.23 -14.23
N PHE A 49 -19.56 19.14 -14.96
CA PHE A 49 -18.42 19.02 -15.89
C PHE A 49 -18.44 20.13 -16.96
N ALA A 50 -19.59 20.39 -17.57
CA ALA A 50 -19.71 21.41 -18.60
C ALA A 50 -19.57 22.84 -18.05
N ASP A 51 -20.08 23.11 -16.84
CA ASP A 51 -19.91 24.40 -16.17
C ASP A 51 -18.47 24.65 -15.73
N ILE A 52 -17.82 23.64 -15.11
CA ILE A 52 -16.41 23.69 -14.72
C ILE A 52 -15.53 23.87 -15.97
N GLY A 53 -15.74 23.04 -17.00
CA GLY A 53 -15.00 23.11 -18.26
C GLY A 53 -15.06 24.50 -18.90
N ARG A 54 -16.26 25.08 -19.01
CA ARG A 54 -16.44 26.47 -19.52
C ARG A 54 -15.74 27.52 -18.65
N ALA A 55 -15.81 27.40 -17.33
CA ALA A 55 -15.25 28.38 -16.41
C ALA A 55 -13.71 28.34 -16.37
N LEU A 56 -13.11 27.15 -16.49
CA LEU A 56 -11.66 26.99 -16.60
C LEU A 56 -11.17 27.43 -17.99
N ASP A 57 -11.88 27.06 -19.06
CA ASP A 57 -11.55 27.46 -20.43
C ASP A 57 -11.53 28.99 -20.61
N ALA A 58 -12.55 29.68 -20.08
CA ALA A 58 -12.64 31.13 -20.10
C ALA A 58 -11.55 31.84 -19.26
N LYS A 59 -10.81 31.12 -18.41
CA LYS A 59 -9.69 31.65 -17.62
C LYS A 59 -8.32 31.25 -18.16
N PHE A 60 -8.23 30.22 -19.00
CA PHE A 60 -6.95 29.58 -19.31
C PHE A 60 -5.95 30.53 -20.01
N GLU A 61 -6.40 31.28 -21.00
CA GLU A 61 -5.54 32.22 -21.76
C GLU A 61 -4.99 33.35 -20.88
N ASP A 62 -5.81 33.93 -19.99
CA ASP A 62 -5.39 35.02 -19.09
C ASP A 62 -4.70 34.53 -17.80
N SER A 63 -4.59 33.21 -17.60
CA SER A 63 -4.00 32.61 -16.39
C SER A 63 -2.48 32.61 -16.37
N SER A 64 -1.90 32.57 -15.16
CA SER A 64 -0.47 32.36 -14.95
C SER A 64 -0.03 30.95 -15.38
N PRO A 65 1.26 30.71 -15.71
CA PRO A 65 1.75 29.38 -16.10
C PRO A 65 1.43 28.28 -15.07
N ARG A 66 1.64 28.56 -13.78
CA ARG A 66 1.25 27.67 -12.67
C ARG A 66 -0.23 27.33 -12.69
N LEU A 67 -1.11 28.30 -12.94
CA LEU A 67 -2.55 28.05 -12.97
C LEU A 67 -2.97 27.25 -14.22
N ARG A 68 -2.30 27.44 -15.36
CA ARG A 68 -2.50 26.62 -16.56
C ARG A 68 -2.10 25.15 -16.33
N GLU A 69 -0.96 24.91 -15.69
CA GLU A 69 -0.52 23.57 -15.27
C GLU A 69 -1.57 22.90 -14.37
N ARG A 70 -2.11 23.62 -13.39
CA ARG A 70 -3.18 23.14 -12.51
C ARG A 70 -4.45 22.76 -13.27
N ILE A 71 -4.89 23.60 -14.21
CA ILE A 71 -6.08 23.35 -15.03
C ILE A 71 -5.89 22.10 -15.90
N ILE A 72 -4.75 21.95 -16.57
CA ILE A 72 -4.41 20.77 -17.35
C ILE A 72 -4.33 19.53 -16.45
N SER A 73 -3.64 19.62 -15.31
CA SER A 73 -3.46 18.52 -14.36
C SER A 73 -4.78 18.04 -13.74
N PHE A 74 -5.71 18.96 -13.43
CA PHE A 74 -7.06 18.62 -13.01
C PHE A 74 -7.80 17.83 -14.10
N MET A 75 -7.91 18.39 -15.31
CA MET A 75 -8.71 17.80 -16.39
C MET A 75 -8.14 16.49 -16.93
N LEU A 76 -6.81 16.38 -17.05
CA LEU A 76 -6.14 15.13 -17.42
C LEU A 76 -6.43 14.03 -16.40
N GLY A 77 -6.37 14.36 -15.10
CA GLY A 77 -6.70 13.42 -14.03
C GLY A 77 -8.17 13.00 -14.04
N VAL A 78 -9.11 13.88 -14.41
CA VAL A 78 -10.52 13.52 -14.63
C VAL A 78 -10.65 12.58 -15.83
N ALA A 79 -9.97 12.86 -16.95
CA ALA A 79 -10.01 12.03 -18.15
C ALA A 79 -9.48 10.60 -17.91
N GLU A 80 -8.36 10.45 -17.19
CA GLU A 80 -7.85 9.13 -16.75
C GLU A 80 -8.88 8.35 -15.95
N SER A 81 -9.50 9.02 -14.98
CA SER A 81 -10.40 8.40 -14.00
C SER A 81 -11.73 7.95 -14.63
N LEU A 82 -12.18 8.68 -15.66
CA LEU A 82 -13.32 8.25 -16.50
C LEU A 82 -13.02 6.99 -17.34
N LEU A 83 -11.77 6.59 -17.50
CA LEU A 83 -11.37 5.32 -18.11
C LEU A 83 -11.08 4.21 -17.10
N ALA A 84 -11.04 4.51 -15.80
CA ALA A 84 -10.81 3.52 -14.74
C ALA A 84 -12.15 2.90 -14.26
N PRO A 85 -12.53 1.69 -14.73
CA PRO A 85 -13.82 1.08 -14.36
C PRO A 85 -13.97 0.87 -12.84
N VAL A 86 -12.86 0.73 -12.12
CA VAL A 86 -12.82 0.65 -10.65
C VAL A 86 -13.30 1.95 -9.99
N GLU A 87 -12.80 3.11 -10.43
CA GLU A 87 -13.20 4.39 -9.83
C GLU A 87 -14.64 4.75 -10.17
N LEU A 88 -15.10 4.39 -11.37
CA LEU A 88 -16.51 4.48 -11.73
C LEU A 88 -17.37 3.59 -10.81
N ASP A 89 -16.97 2.34 -10.55
CA ASP A 89 -17.68 1.46 -9.61
C ASP A 89 -17.70 2.00 -8.18
N HIS A 90 -16.72 2.82 -7.78
CA HIS A 90 -16.74 3.48 -6.47
C HIS A 90 -17.84 4.55 -6.33
N ASN A 91 -18.18 5.28 -7.40
CA ASN A 91 -19.27 6.27 -7.39
C ASN A 91 -20.18 6.24 -8.63
N LEU A 92 -19.70 6.70 -9.80
CA LEU A 92 -20.57 7.06 -10.92
C LEU A 92 -21.37 5.88 -11.52
N SER A 93 -20.86 4.65 -11.37
CA SER A 93 -21.51 3.40 -11.74
C SER A 93 -22.00 2.59 -10.52
N ALA A 94 -21.90 3.14 -9.31
CA ALA A 94 -22.21 2.47 -8.05
C ALA A 94 -23.72 2.34 -7.82
N ARG A 95 -24.33 1.26 -8.31
CA ARG A 95 -25.75 0.93 -8.07
C ARG A 95 -26.15 0.93 -6.59
N ARG A 96 -25.21 0.60 -5.70
CA ARG A 96 -25.39 0.63 -4.23
C ARG A 96 -25.61 2.04 -3.63
N LEU A 97 -25.24 3.09 -4.36
CA LEU A 97 -25.48 4.49 -3.97
C LEU A 97 -26.66 5.08 -4.75
N HIS A 98 -26.73 4.85 -6.07
CA HIS A 98 -27.61 5.60 -6.99
C HIS A 98 -28.76 4.77 -7.60
N GLY A 99 -28.88 3.49 -7.26
CA GLY A 99 -29.87 2.59 -7.85
C GLY A 99 -29.64 2.37 -9.35
N ASP A 100 -30.62 2.77 -10.17
CA ASP A 100 -30.51 2.74 -11.64
C ASP A 100 -29.99 4.06 -12.25
N ALA A 101 -29.87 5.13 -11.47
CA ALA A 101 -29.32 6.41 -11.92
C ALA A 101 -27.77 6.35 -11.94
N ILE A 102 -27.22 5.53 -12.84
CA ILE A 102 -25.78 5.30 -12.99
C ILE A 102 -25.26 5.70 -14.38
N PHE A 103 -23.97 5.99 -14.48
CA PHE A 103 -23.29 6.19 -15.76
C PHE A 103 -23.35 4.95 -16.64
N ALA A 104 -24.02 5.09 -17.78
CA ALA A 104 -23.92 4.16 -18.89
C ALA A 104 -22.64 4.43 -19.70
N THR A 105 -21.99 3.37 -20.22
CA THR A 105 -20.73 3.46 -20.98
C THR A 105 -20.71 4.52 -22.10
N PRO A 106 -21.79 4.77 -22.88
CA PRO A 106 -21.81 5.85 -23.87
C PRO A 106 -21.64 7.24 -23.25
N THR A 107 -22.28 7.50 -22.10
CA THR A 107 -22.19 8.77 -21.37
C THR A 107 -20.76 9.04 -20.92
N THR A 108 -20.12 8.05 -20.28
CA THR A 108 -18.73 8.13 -19.85
C THR A 108 -17.80 8.46 -21.02
N ARG A 109 -17.98 7.82 -22.19
CA ARG A 109 -17.16 8.05 -23.39
C ARG A 109 -17.33 9.46 -23.96
N ILE A 110 -18.54 10.02 -23.95
CA ILE A 110 -18.79 11.39 -24.42
C ILE A 110 -18.06 12.40 -23.53
N ILE A 111 -18.21 12.26 -22.21
CA ILE A 111 -17.60 13.19 -21.24
C ILE A 111 -16.07 13.07 -21.26
N TYR A 112 -15.55 11.84 -21.34
CA TYR A 112 -14.12 11.59 -21.55
C TYR A 112 -13.60 12.29 -22.81
N GLY A 113 -14.30 12.19 -23.94
CA GLY A 113 -13.96 12.88 -25.18
C GLY A 113 -13.85 14.40 -24.96
N SER A 114 -14.85 15.01 -24.34
CA SER A 114 -14.83 16.44 -24.02
C SER A 114 -13.71 16.86 -23.05
N ALA A 115 -13.30 15.99 -22.12
CA ALA A 115 -12.16 16.25 -21.24
C ALA A 115 -10.83 16.26 -22.02
N ILE A 116 -10.67 15.32 -22.95
CA ILE A 116 -9.50 15.23 -23.82
C ILE A 116 -9.46 16.38 -24.83
N ASP A 117 -10.59 16.77 -25.41
CA ASP A 117 -10.70 17.93 -26.31
C ASP A 117 -10.26 19.24 -25.61
N LEU A 118 -10.64 19.44 -24.34
CA LEU A 118 -10.17 20.57 -23.54
C LEU A 118 -8.66 20.53 -23.27
N VAL A 119 -8.11 19.36 -22.88
CA VAL A 119 -6.66 19.20 -22.69
C VAL A 119 -5.89 19.46 -23.98
N HIS A 120 -6.39 18.98 -25.13
CA HIS A 120 -5.77 19.27 -26.43
C HIS A 120 -5.80 20.77 -26.75
N LYS A 121 -6.96 21.43 -26.66
CA LYS A 121 -7.09 22.88 -26.86
C LYS A 121 -6.10 23.68 -25.99
N TRP A 122 -6.02 23.35 -24.70
CA TRP A 122 -5.13 24.04 -23.77
C TRP A 122 -3.65 23.75 -24.04
N SER A 123 -3.31 22.57 -24.56
CA SER A 123 -1.95 22.24 -24.98
C SER A 123 -1.50 22.93 -26.27
N GLU A 124 -2.43 23.35 -27.13
CA GLU A 124 -2.11 24.20 -28.29
C GLU A 124 -1.81 25.66 -27.86
N ILE A 125 -2.42 26.11 -26.76
CA ILE A 125 -2.22 27.45 -26.19
C ILE A 125 -0.93 27.52 -25.34
N ASP A 126 -0.68 26.52 -24.49
CA ASP A 126 0.50 26.44 -23.63
C ASP A 126 1.09 25.01 -23.61
N PRO A 127 1.86 24.62 -24.65
CA PRO A 127 2.43 23.28 -24.75
C PRO A 127 3.47 23.00 -23.64
N GLU A 128 4.14 24.03 -23.13
CA GLU A 128 5.11 23.88 -22.05
C GLU A 128 4.41 23.61 -20.70
N ALA A 129 3.19 24.13 -20.47
CA ALA A 129 2.38 23.75 -19.32
C ALA A 129 1.96 22.27 -19.35
N LEU A 130 1.53 21.75 -20.51
CA LEU A 130 1.24 20.30 -20.65
C LEU A 130 2.51 19.47 -20.39
N LYS A 131 3.63 19.88 -20.98
CA LYS A 131 4.91 19.19 -20.82
C LYS A 131 5.34 19.10 -19.35
N ARG A 132 5.28 20.20 -18.59
CA ARG A 132 5.60 20.17 -17.14
C ARG A 132 4.67 19.26 -16.34
N VAL A 133 3.38 19.19 -16.68
CA VAL A 133 2.42 18.24 -16.07
C VAL A 133 2.80 16.79 -16.38
N LEU A 134 3.13 16.47 -17.63
CA LEU A 134 3.54 15.12 -18.04
C LEU A 134 4.92 14.73 -17.50
N GLU A 135 5.84 15.68 -17.33
CA GLU A 135 7.14 15.48 -16.68
C GLU A 135 6.98 15.21 -15.18
N GLN A 136 6.14 15.97 -14.46
CA GLN A 136 5.82 15.68 -13.06
C GLN A 136 5.18 14.29 -12.89
N ILE A 137 4.27 13.92 -13.79
CA ILE A 137 3.66 12.60 -13.84
C ILE A 137 4.72 11.51 -14.09
N LYS A 138 5.61 11.69 -15.07
CA LYS A 138 6.71 10.78 -15.39
C LYS A 138 7.64 10.59 -14.19
N LEU A 139 7.94 11.66 -13.45
CA LEU A 139 8.72 11.60 -12.21
C LEU A 139 8.04 10.72 -11.15
N GLU A 140 6.74 10.87 -10.92
CA GLU A 140 5.99 10.05 -9.95
C GLU A 140 5.82 8.58 -10.41
N ASP A 141 5.67 8.34 -11.71
CA ASP A 141 5.63 7.00 -12.31
C ASP A 141 7.00 6.31 -12.29
N THR A 142 8.11 7.05 -12.35
CA THR A 142 9.48 6.49 -12.36
C THR A 142 10.17 6.51 -10.99
N ALA A 143 9.59 7.16 -9.98
CA ALA A 143 10.08 7.17 -8.61
C ALA A 143 10.34 5.76 -8.05
N THR A 144 11.54 5.56 -7.49
CA THR A 144 12.15 4.23 -7.33
C THR A 144 11.87 3.51 -6.01
N ASN A 145 10.69 3.67 -5.39
CA ASN A 145 10.35 3.24 -4.01
C ASN A 145 10.62 1.74 -3.61
N LYS A 146 11.17 0.89 -4.49
CA LYS A 146 11.98 -0.35 -4.25
C LYS A 146 12.69 -0.87 -5.53
N GLY A 147 12.77 -0.10 -6.61
CA GLY A 147 13.25 -0.56 -7.93
C GLY A 147 12.24 -0.40 -9.07
N ASP A 148 12.01 -1.46 -9.86
CA ASP A 148 11.11 -1.44 -11.03
C ASP A 148 9.65 -1.54 -10.60
N ASN A 149 8.96 -0.41 -10.57
CA ASN A 149 7.53 -0.37 -10.27
C ASN A 149 6.69 -0.70 -11.54
N LEU A 150 5.43 -1.08 -11.32
CA LEU A 150 4.52 -1.47 -12.40
C LEU A 150 4.31 -0.38 -13.46
N PHE A 151 4.24 0.90 -13.08
CA PHE A 151 3.96 2.00 -14.00
C PHE A 151 5.15 2.32 -14.91
N ALA A 152 6.36 2.45 -14.34
CA ALA A 152 7.60 2.55 -15.11
C ALA A 152 7.79 1.32 -16.03
N GLY A 153 7.55 0.14 -15.47
CA GLY A 153 7.64 -1.14 -16.18
C GLY A 153 6.65 -1.28 -17.34
N TRP A 154 5.44 -0.75 -17.19
CA TRP A 154 4.37 -0.72 -18.19
C TRP A 154 4.64 0.32 -19.27
N ALA A 155 5.04 1.54 -18.89
CA ALA A 155 5.37 2.62 -19.81
C ALA A 155 6.47 2.21 -20.80
N ARG A 156 7.51 1.51 -20.35
CA ARG A 156 8.57 0.97 -21.23
C ARG A 156 8.05 -0.12 -22.17
N LYS A 157 7.27 -1.10 -21.66
CA LYS A 157 6.65 -2.15 -22.49
C LYS A 157 5.75 -1.55 -23.59
N TRP A 158 4.92 -0.58 -23.24
CA TRP A 158 4.06 0.12 -24.19
C TRP A 158 4.87 0.92 -25.22
N GLN A 159 5.95 1.59 -24.79
CA GLN A 159 6.85 2.33 -25.69
C GLN A 159 7.55 1.39 -26.69
N GLU A 160 8.01 0.23 -26.24
CA GLU A 160 8.60 -0.83 -27.08
C GLU A 160 7.59 -1.37 -28.11
N GLU A 161 6.34 -1.57 -27.71
CA GLU A 161 5.28 -2.11 -28.57
C GLU A 161 4.72 -1.09 -29.59
N ASN A 162 4.71 0.20 -29.25
CA ASN A 162 4.07 1.25 -30.07
C ASN A 162 5.08 2.19 -30.75
N ASN A 163 6.36 2.16 -30.37
CA ASN A 163 7.40 3.09 -30.83
C ASN A 163 7.03 4.58 -30.63
N LEU A 164 6.43 4.88 -29.48
CA LEU A 164 5.99 6.22 -29.07
C LEU A 164 6.37 6.45 -27.60
N ASP A 165 6.84 7.64 -27.23
CA ASP A 165 7.03 8.00 -25.81
C ASP A 165 5.65 8.22 -25.15
N PRO A 166 5.29 7.47 -24.08
CA PRO A 166 4.04 7.65 -23.34
C PRO A 166 3.82 9.08 -22.87
N TYR A 167 4.89 9.82 -22.52
CA TYR A 167 4.80 11.14 -21.88
C TYR A 167 4.97 12.31 -22.87
N ALA A 168 5.09 12.04 -24.18
CA ALA A 168 5.29 13.10 -25.18
C ALA A 168 4.06 14.00 -25.41
N ASN A 169 2.85 13.50 -25.16
CA ASN A 169 1.60 14.26 -25.25
C ASN A 169 0.46 13.55 -24.50
N ALA A 170 -0.64 14.26 -24.24
CA ALA A 170 -1.78 13.73 -23.51
C ALA A 170 -2.44 12.50 -24.17
N GLY A 171 -2.46 12.43 -25.51
CA GLY A 171 -3.04 11.31 -26.26
C GLY A 171 -2.24 10.02 -26.09
N ASN A 172 -0.90 10.08 -26.23
CA ASN A 172 0.00 8.96 -25.94
C ASN A 172 -0.16 8.50 -24.49
N TYR A 173 -0.15 9.46 -23.56
CA TYR A 173 -0.21 9.20 -22.12
C TYR A 173 -1.47 8.44 -21.73
N ILE A 174 -2.63 8.93 -22.16
CA ILE A 174 -3.92 8.30 -21.91
C ILE A 174 -4.02 6.94 -22.61
N SER A 175 -3.52 6.82 -23.85
CA SER A 175 -3.51 5.54 -24.59
C SER A 175 -2.62 4.49 -23.94
N CYS A 176 -1.54 4.89 -23.26
CA CYS A 176 -0.68 4.00 -22.49
C CYS A 176 -1.37 3.54 -21.20
N PHE A 177 -1.81 4.46 -20.34
CA PHE A 177 -2.26 4.09 -19.00
C PHE A 177 -3.71 3.58 -18.92
N CYS A 178 -4.59 3.91 -19.86
CA CYS A 178 -5.95 3.35 -19.87
C CYS A 178 -5.96 1.82 -20.06
N LEU A 179 -4.99 1.29 -20.82
CA LEU A 179 -4.79 -0.14 -21.04
C LEU A 179 -4.36 -0.88 -19.77
N LEU A 180 -3.80 -0.19 -18.78
CA LEU A 180 -3.43 -0.74 -17.47
C LEU A 180 -4.62 -0.78 -16.49
N TYR A 181 -5.59 0.12 -16.65
CA TYR A 181 -6.74 0.26 -15.75
C TYR A 181 -7.99 -0.54 -16.18
N GLN A 182 -8.05 -1.01 -17.43
CA GLN A 182 -9.21 -1.74 -17.98
C GLN A 182 -9.41 -3.15 -17.40
N LYS A 183 -10.62 -3.70 -17.58
CA LYS A 183 -10.89 -5.14 -17.36
C LYS A 183 -10.11 -6.01 -18.35
N GLY A 184 -9.77 -7.24 -17.95
CA GLY A 184 -8.78 -8.09 -18.64
C GLY A 184 -7.36 -7.91 -18.09
N MET A 185 -7.15 -6.97 -17.17
CA MET A 185 -5.91 -6.78 -16.42
C MET A 185 -6.07 -7.34 -15.01
N TYR A 186 -5.03 -7.98 -14.47
CA TYR A 186 -5.12 -8.77 -13.24
C TYR A 186 -5.66 -7.99 -12.03
N TYR A 187 -5.22 -6.75 -11.79
CA TYR A 187 -5.67 -5.98 -10.62
C TYR A 187 -7.12 -5.47 -10.75
N PRO A 188 -7.54 -4.86 -11.88
CA PRO A 188 -8.95 -4.58 -12.14
C PRO A 188 -9.84 -5.83 -12.05
N ASP A 189 -9.42 -6.97 -12.61
CA ASP A 189 -10.23 -8.19 -12.58
C ASP A 189 -10.30 -8.79 -11.15
N LEU A 190 -9.21 -8.75 -10.37
CA LEU A 190 -9.23 -9.07 -8.95
C LEU A 190 -10.20 -8.17 -8.15
N TYR A 191 -10.27 -6.88 -8.49
CA TYR A 191 -11.25 -5.98 -7.87
C TYR A 191 -12.69 -6.41 -8.18
N PHE A 192 -13.00 -6.74 -9.44
CA PHE A 192 -14.36 -7.13 -9.83
C PHE A 192 -14.74 -8.53 -9.34
N ALA A 193 -13.83 -9.50 -9.35
CA ALA A 193 -14.01 -10.81 -8.76
C ALA A 193 -14.36 -10.71 -7.25
N ARG A 194 -13.73 -9.77 -6.52
CA ARG A 194 -14.10 -9.47 -5.14
C ARG A 194 -15.51 -8.87 -5.03
N GLU A 195 -15.85 -7.85 -5.83
CA GLU A 195 -17.21 -7.28 -5.84
C GLU A 195 -18.30 -8.30 -6.20
N GLN A 196 -17.94 -9.35 -6.94
CA GLN A 196 -18.82 -10.45 -7.34
C GLN A 196 -18.87 -11.60 -6.30
N GLY A 197 -18.08 -11.54 -5.22
CA GLY A 197 -17.99 -12.60 -4.19
C GLY A 197 -17.22 -13.85 -4.62
N GLU A 198 -16.51 -13.78 -5.75
CA GLU A 198 -15.66 -14.85 -6.26
C GLU A 198 -14.37 -15.00 -5.45
N THR A 199 -13.95 -13.96 -4.72
CA THR A 199 -12.82 -14.02 -3.79
C THR A 199 -12.95 -13.01 -2.66
N ARG A 200 -12.35 -13.31 -1.51
CA ARG A 200 -12.17 -12.35 -0.41
C ARG A 200 -10.89 -11.52 -0.53
N THR A 201 -10.01 -11.81 -1.50
CA THR A 201 -8.72 -11.12 -1.63
C THR A 201 -8.85 -9.68 -2.07
N GLN A 202 -8.12 -8.80 -1.37
CA GLN A 202 -8.02 -7.38 -1.67
C GLN A 202 -6.61 -7.00 -2.10
N PHE A 203 -6.49 -6.01 -2.98
CA PHE A 203 -5.21 -5.48 -3.44
C PHE A 203 -4.81 -4.24 -2.61
N PHE A 204 -3.58 -4.21 -2.08
CA PHE A 204 -3.06 -3.13 -1.23
C PHE A 204 -1.79 -2.54 -1.86
N ASN A 205 -1.63 -1.21 -1.79
CA ASN A 205 -0.41 -0.55 -2.24
C ASN A 205 0.67 -0.54 -1.15
N ASP A 206 1.94 -0.43 -1.55
CA ASP A 206 3.08 -0.22 -0.64
C ASP A 206 3.64 1.21 -0.76
N TYR A 207 3.07 2.01 -1.66
CA TYR A 207 3.63 3.29 -2.14
C TYR A 207 2.64 4.43 -1.95
N GLY A 208 2.87 5.27 -0.93
CA GLY A 208 2.05 6.46 -0.68
C GLY A 208 1.98 7.39 -1.89
N LEU A 209 3.14 7.66 -2.51
CA LEU A 209 3.27 8.47 -3.73
C LEU A 209 2.36 8.02 -4.89
N GLN A 210 2.08 6.72 -5.01
CA GLN A 210 1.33 6.15 -6.12
C GLN A 210 -0.10 5.77 -5.74
N ALA A 211 -0.56 6.10 -4.51
CA ALA A 211 -1.86 5.66 -3.98
C ALA A 211 -3.04 5.97 -4.92
N VAL A 212 -3.05 7.16 -5.55
CA VAL A 212 -4.05 7.59 -6.55
C VAL A 212 -4.05 6.69 -7.80
N ARG A 213 -2.88 6.26 -8.28
CA ARG A 213 -2.76 5.35 -9.43
C ARG A 213 -3.13 3.92 -9.05
N CYS A 214 -2.70 3.47 -7.87
CA CYS A 214 -3.08 2.16 -7.35
C CYS A 214 -4.61 2.05 -7.18
N ARG A 215 -5.28 3.14 -6.76
CA ARG A 215 -6.75 3.25 -6.65
C ARG A 215 -7.45 2.85 -7.95
N ARG A 216 -6.99 3.38 -9.09
CA ARG A 216 -7.52 3.08 -10.44
C ARG A 216 -7.45 1.61 -10.85
N MET A 217 -6.48 0.88 -10.31
CA MET A 217 -6.30 -0.56 -10.54
C MET A 217 -7.02 -1.45 -9.53
N GLY A 218 -7.73 -0.90 -8.54
CA GLY A 218 -8.44 -1.71 -7.52
C GLY A 218 -7.85 -1.69 -6.12
N SER A 219 -6.90 -0.80 -5.82
CA SER A 219 -6.27 -0.76 -4.49
C SER A 219 -7.22 -0.25 -3.42
N LEU A 220 -7.36 -1.03 -2.34
CA LEU A 220 -8.27 -0.77 -1.22
C LEU A 220 -7.54 -0.42 0.10
N GLY A 221 -6.26 -0.08 0.03
CA GLY A 221 -5.48 0.30 1.19
C GLY A 221 -4.00 0.44 0.87
N GLY A 222 -3.23 0.91 1.86
CA GLY A 222 -1.78 1.08 1.77
C GLY A 222 -1.06 0.46 2.96
N THR A 223 0.06 -0.22 2.74
CA THR A 223 0.88 -0.85 3.79
C THR A 223 2.01 0.05 4.29
N THR A 224 2.01 1.33 3.87
CA THR A 224 3.03 2.37 4.06
C THR A 224 3.92 2.14 5.27
N ASN A 225 5.13 1.67 4.99
CA ASN A 225 6.17 1.50 5.98
C ASN A 225 6.95 2.83 6.09
N PRO A 226 7.25 3.40 7.27
CA PRO A 226 8.10 4.58 7.42
C PRO A 226 9.51 4.35 6.89
N ALA A 227 9.95 3.09 6.87
CA ALA A 227 11.12 2.67 6.11
C ALA A 227 11.06 3.07 4.63
N ILE A 228 9.86 3.14 4.03
CA ILE A 228 9.58 3.58 2.65
C ILE A 228 9.27 5.08 2.60
N ALA A 229 8.75 5.69 3.67
CA ALA A 229 8.72 7.16 3.78
C ALA A 229 10.14 7.74 3.66
N VAL A 230 11.14 7.05 4.23
CA VAL A 230 12.57 7.33 4.07
C VAL A 230 13.07 7.06 2.64
N LEU A 231 12.46 6.14 1.88
CA LEU A 231 12.87 5.93 0.48
C LEU A 231 12.43 7.08 -0.43
N GLY A 232 11.20 7.60 -0.31
CA GLY A 232 10.65 8.66 -1.19
C GLY A 232 11.39 10.01 -1.23
N GLU A 233 12.43 10.19 -0.42
CA GLU A 233 13.37 11.32 -0.45
C GLU A 233 14.73 10.94 -1.07
N ASP A 234 15.26 9.73 -0.86
CA ASP A 234 16.51 9.25 -1.52
C ASP A 234 16.23 8.82 -2.98
N ASP A 235 15.07 8.22 -3.26
CA ASP A 235 14.59 7.84 -4.60
C ASP A 235 14.47 9.03 -5.55
N LEU A 236 14.20 10.20 -4.96
CA LEU A 236 14.08 11.48 -5.66
C LEU A 236 15.30 12.40 -5.43
N SER A 237 16.41 11.85 -4.93
CA SER A 237 17.73 12.48 -4.89
C SER A 237 18.77 11.76 -5.76
N GLY A 238 18.35 10.74 -6.52
CA GLY A 238 19.22 9.88 -7.35
C GLY A 238 20.17 8.96 -6.57
N LYS A 239 20.09 8.93 -5.24
CA LYS A 239 21.02 8.20 -4.38
C LYS A 239 20.61 6.74 -4.27
N GLY A 240 21.40 5.86 -4.90
CA GLY A 240 21.05 4.43 -5.01
C GLY A 240 20.11 4.10 -6.16
N ASN A 241 19.89 5.05 -7.08
CA ASN A 241 19.07 4.84 -8.27
C ASN A 241 19.65 3.73 -9.17
N ILE A 242 18.89 2.64 -9.32
CA ILE A 242 19.30 1.47 -10.11
C ILE A 242 19.14 1.67 -11.63
N TRP A 243 18.53 2.77 -12.07
CA TRP A 243 18.28 3.08 -13.49
C TRP A 243 19.41 3.87 -14.17
N GLY A 244 20.51 4.10 -13.46
CA GLY A 244 21.69 4.79 -13.98
C GLY A 244 21.56 6.31 -13.98
N GLN A 245 22.58 6.96 -14.56
CA GLN A 245 22.79 8.40 -14.40
C GLN A 245 21.68 9.25 -15.03
N GLU A 246 21.10 8.84 -16.17
CA GLU A 246 20.06 9.60 -16.87
C GLU A 246 18.80 9.80 -16.00
N ALA A 247 18.34 8.76 -15.31
CA ALA A 247 17.22 8.86 -14.39
C ALA A 247 17.56 9.71 -13.16
N THR A 248 18.82 9.69 -12.70
CA THR A 248 19.31 10.54 -11.60
C THR A 248 19.36 12.01 -12.01
N ASP A 249 19.91 12.33 -13.18
CA ASP A 249 19.99 13.69 -13.71
C ASP A 249 18.58 14.26 -13.96
N TYR A 250 17.67 13.43 -14.50
CA TYR A 250 16.26 13.76 -14.64
C TYR A 250 15.64 14.10 -13.28
N VAL A 251 15.71 13.17 -12.32
CA VAL A 251 15.18 13.34 -10.95
C VAL A 251 15.70 14.60 -10.27
N LEU A 252 17.01 14.88 -10.35
CA LEU A 252 17.63 16.06 -9.74
C LEU A 252 17.24 17.38 -10.43
N SER A 253 16.72 17.35 -11.65
CA SER A 253 16.27 18.54 -12.38
C SER A 253 14.87 19.04 -11.98
N PHE A 254 14.08 18.24 -11.25
CA PHE A 254 12.74 18.62 -10.78
C PHE A 254 12.68 18.79 -9.25
N PRO A 255 12.01 19.84 -8.73
CA PRO A 255 11.89 20.04 -7.29
C PRO A 255 11.01 18.97 -6.64
N ASN A 256 11.63 18.11 -5.83
CA ASN A 256 10.95 17.05 -5.07
C ASN A 256 9.99 17.64 -4.01
N LYS A 257 8.69 17.33 -4.11
CA LYS A 257 7.67 17.77 -3.13
C LYS A 257 8.00 17.40 -1.68
N TRP A 258 8.63 16.24 -1.45
CA TRP A 258 9.03 15.80 -0.11
C TRP A 258 10.17 16.61 0.49
N HIS A 259 11.08 17.13 -0.33
CA HIS A 259 12.18 17.98 0.13
C HIS A 259 11.66 19.36 0.58
N GLU A 260 10.65 19.91 -0.10
CA GLU A 260 9.97 21.13 0.37
C GLU A 260 9.16 20.88 1.66
N VAL A 261 8.50 19.72 1.80
CA VAL A 261 7.88 19.30 3.08
C VAL A 261 8.91 19.21 4.21
N ARG A 262 10.11 18.66 3.96
CA ARG A 262 11.21 18.66 4.94
C ARG A 262 11.59 20.06 5.38
N LYS A 263 11.70 21.03 4.46
CA LYS A 263 11.99 22.44 4.80
C LYS A 263 10.90 23.08 5.65
N ILE A 264 9.63 22.80 5.37
CA ILE A 264 8.50 23.27 6.18
C ILE A 264 8.59 22.70 7.61
N ILE A 265 8.77 21.38 7.74
CA ILE A 265 8.90 20.70 9.03
C ILE A 265 10.14 21.18 9.80
N ALA A 266 11.28 21.37 9.13
CA ALA A 266 12.51 21.85 9.74
C ALA A 266 12.36 23.27 10.32
N ARG A 267 11.70 24.19 9.59
CA ARG A 267 11.38 25.54 10.11
C ARG A 267 10.48 25.47 11.35
N GLU A 268 9.47 24.60 11.33
CA GLU A 268 8.59 24.40 12.49
C GLU A 268 9.34 23.79 13.68
N GLN A 269 10.20 22.80 13.44
CA GLN A 269 11.04 22.14 14.43
C GLN A 269 11.97 23.14 15.12
N ILE A 270 12.67 23.97 14.33
CA ILE A 270 13.54 25.04 14.84
C ILE A 270 12.75 26.08 15.64
N ALA A 271 11.60 26.53 15.13
CA ALA A 271 10.78 27.55 15.78
C ALA A 271 10.20 27.10 17.13
N LYS A 272 9.92 25.80 17.28
CA LYS A 272 9.39 25.19 18.51
C LYS A 272 10.45 24.63 19.46
N GLY A 273 11.69 24.44 18.99
CA GLY A 273 12.76 23.80 19.76
C GLY A 273 12.59 22.28 19.90
N GLU A 274 11.97 21.65 18.90
CA GLU A 274 11.62 20.22 18.90
C GLU A 274 12.82 19.33 18.51
N ALA A 275 12.83 18.09 19.00
CA ALA A 275 13.90 17.12 18.75
C ALA A 275 13.87 16.55 17.32
N GLU A 276 14.97 15.96 16.86
CA GLU A 276 15.07 15.45 15.49
C GLU A 276 14.13 14.25 15.22
N ASP A 277 13.77 13.50 16.26
CA ASP A 277 12.78 12.42 16.14
C ASP A 277 11.33 12.92 16.04
N TRP A 278 11.02 14.11 16.57
CA TRP A 278 9.77 14.81 16.29
C TRP A 278 9.67 15.15 14.79
N GLY A 279 10.74 15.67 14.19
CA GLY A 279 10.79 15.98 12.75
C GLY A 279 10.62 14.73 11.87
N ALA A 280 11.19 13.60 12.30
CA ALA A 280 11.01 12.29 11.67
C ALA A 280 9.56 11.76 11.77
N VAL A 281 8.91 11.88 12.94
CA VAL A 281 7.49 11.54 13.13
C VAL A 281 6.61 12.43 12.25
N LYS A 282 6.82 13.75 12.28
CA LYS A 282 6.07 14.72 11.47
C LYS A 282 6.18 14.42 9.98
N PHE A 283 7.36 14.10 9.47
CA PHE A 283 7.51 13.72 8.06
C PHE A 283 6.73 12.44 7.72
N THR A 284 6.72 11.46 8.63
CA THR A 284 5.91 10.24 8.51
C THR A 284 4.41 10.54 8.49
N GLU A 285 3.93 11.48 9.31
CA GLU A 285 2.52 11.95 9.26
C GLU A 285 2.18 12.50 7.87
N TRP A 286 2.99 13.38 7.30
CA TRP A 286 2.71 13.98 5.99
C TRP A 286 2.65 12.94 4.87
N VAL A 287 3.60 11.99 4.84
CA VAL A 287 3.60 10.88 3.86
C VAL A 287 2.37 9.97 4.00
N VAL A 288 1.96 9.68 5.24
CA VAL A 288 0.76 8.87 5.49
C VAL A 288 -0.52 9.64 5.12
N VAL A 289 -0.59 10.95 5.39
CA VAL A 289 -1.74 11.80 5.06
C VAL A 289 -1.90 11.99 3.55
N ASP A 290 -0.82 12.08 2.78
CA ASP A 290 -0.84 12.08 1.31
C ASP A 290 -1.46 10.78 0.74
N ALA A 291 -1.01 9.64 1.25
CA ALA A 291 -1.57 8.34 0.90
C ALA A 291 -3.03 8.18 1.35
N MET A 292 -3.38 8.73 2.53
CA MET A 292 -4.75 8.73 3.05
C MET A 292 -5.68 9.60 2.20
N LEU A 293 -5.21 10.77 1.73
CA LEU A 293 -5.90 11.60 0.76
C LEU A 293 -6.17 10.80 -0.52
N GLY A 294 -5.14 10.16 -1.08
CA GLY A 294 -5.26 9.33 -2.28
C GLY A 294 -6.31 8.22 -2.20
N LEU A 295 -6.73 7.80 -1.01
CA LEU A 295 -7.78 6.80 -0.78
C LEU A 295 -9.01 7.34 -0.02
N ARG A 296 -9.11 8.66 0.19
CA ARG A 296 -10.10 9.26 1.10
C ARG A 296 -11.54 9.08 0.63
N SER A 297 -11.80 9.25 -0.67
CA SER A 297 -13.12 8.99 -1.26
C SER A 297 -13.60 7.55 -1.01
N ILE A 298 -12.72 6.55 -1.19
CA ILE A 298 -13.03 5.15 -0.92
C ILE A 298 -13.31 4.92 0.56
N PHE A 299 -12.57 5.56 1.46
CA PHE A 299 -12.86 5.48 2.89
C PHE A 299 -14.23 6.06 3.22
N LEU A 300 -14.52 7.30 2.81
CA LEU A 300 -15.79 7.97 3.10
C LEU A 300 -17.00 7.25 2.49
N LEU A 301 -16.88 6.68 1.29
CA LEU A 301 -17.97 5.95 0.64
C LEU A 301 -18.09 4.50 1.15
N ARG A 302 -16.99 3.73 1.24
CA ARG A 302 -17.01 2.28 1.51
C ARG A 302 -16.41 1.79 2.84
N GLY A 303 -15.56 2.57 3.51
CA GLY A 303 -14.93 2.18 4.79
C GLY A 303 -13.65 1.38 4.60
N LEU A 304 -13.21 1.31 3.34
CA LEU A 304 -11.98 0.70 2.86
C LEU A 304 -10.93 1.81 2.70
N GLY A 305 -9.85 1.59 1.96
CA GLY A 305 -8.86 2.63 1.70
C GLY A 305 -8.02 3.00 2.92
N ARG A 306 -7.76 2.03 3.83
CA ARG A 306 -6.93 2.27 5.03
C ARG A 306 -5.44 2.26 4.72
N VAL A 307 -4.70 3.18 5.31
CA VAL A 307 -3.25 3.34 5.14
C VAL A 307 -2.50 3.03 6.44
N ALA A 308 -1.45 2.23 6.39
CA ALA A 308 -0.63 1.95 7.55
C ALA A 308 0.19 3.17 8.01
N PHE A 309 0.13 3.47 9.31
CA PHE A 309 1.13 4.26 10.03
C PHE A 309 1.86 3.33 10.98
N GLN A 310 3.11 2.99 10.71
CA GLN A 310 3.91 2.15 11.62
C GLN A 310 4.40 2.97 12.82
N LEU A 311 4.13 2.45 14.02
CA LEU A 311 4.73 2.99 15.23
C LEU A 311 6.22 2.65 15.28
N ARG A 312 6.97 3.56 15.92
CA ARG A 312 8.43 3.54 16.02
C ARG A 312 8.99 2.13 16.28
N PRO A 313 9.80 1.58 15.36
CA PRO A 313 10.29 0.20 15.48
C PRO A 313 11.31 0.06 16.61
N ASP A 314 11.95 1.14 17.06
CA ASP A 314 12.84 1.17 18.23
C ASP A 314 12.07 1.13 19.57
N TRP A 315 10.74 1.24 19.55
CA TRP A 315 9.87 1.13 20.72
C TRP A 315 9.09 -0.19 20.75
N HIS A 316 9.43 -1.16 19.90
CA HIS A 316 8.71 -2.44 19.72
C HIS A 316 8.41 -3.22 21.02
N SER A 317 9.27 -3.09 22.04
CA SER A 317 9.17 -3.73 23.36
C SER A 317 8.62 -2.82 24.47
N ASP A 318 8.31 -1.55 24.18
CA ASP A 318 7.85 -0.54 25.15
C ASP A 318 6.36 -0.23 24.95
N GLU A 319 5.50 -1.04 25.60
CA GLU A 319 4.04 -0.91 25.54
C GLU A 319 3.56 0.52 25.87
N LYS A 320 4.22 1.19 26.83
CA LYS A 320 3.85 2.54 27.25
C LYS A 320 4.07 3.53 26.11
N LYS A 321 5.27 3.56 25.54
CA LYS A 321 5.59 4.49 24.43
C LYS A 321 4.71 4.23 23.22
N LEU A 322 4.53 2.96 22.83
CA LEU A 322 3.66 2.59 21.71
C LEU A 322 2.21 3.06 21.94
N THR A 323 1.68 2.85 23.14
CA THR A 323 0.28 3.17 23.46
C THR A 323 0.02 4.67 23.46
N TYR A 324 0.85 5.48 24.15
CA TYR A 324 0.69 6.94 24.16
C TYR A 324 0.94 7.58 22.79
N ALA A 325 1.95 7.12 22.06
CA ALA A 325 2.26 7.66 20.74
C ALA A 325 1.14 7.35 19.72
N GLY A 326 0.59 6.13 19.74
CA GLY A 326 -0.53 5.77 18.87
C GLY A 326 -1.76 6.66 19.07
N GLY A 327 -2.15 6.89 20.32
CA GLY A 327 -3.27 7.79 20.63
C GLY A 327 -3.04 9.24 20.18
N GLN A 328 -1.86 9.79 20.47
CA GLN A 328 -1.50 11.16 20.06
C GLN A 328 -1.46 11.32 18.52
N ILE A 329 -0.86 10.35 17.82
CA ILE A 329 -0.79 10.35 16.36
C ILE A 329 -2.19 10.19 15.75
N TYR A 330 -3.07 9.39 16.36
CA TYR A 330 -4.44 9.22 15.87
C TYR A 330 -5.23 10.54 15.89
N ASP A 331 -5.18 11.28 17.00
CA ASP A 331 -5.83 12.59 17.13
C ASP A 331 -5.33 13.55 16.02
N ILE A 332 -4.00 13.64 15.83
CA ILE A 332 -3.38 14.48 14.79
C ILE A 332 -3.81 14.08 13.37
N LEU A 333 -3.90 12.78 13.08
CA LEU A 333 -4.34 12.30 11.76
C LEU A 333 -5.83 12.61 11.52
N CYS A 334 -6.68 12.50 12.54
CA CYS A 334 -8.09 12.88 12.48
C CYS A 334 -8.27 14.37 12.18
N ASP A 335 -7.56 15.25 12.88
CA ASP A 335 -7.61 16.70 12.66
C ASP A 335 -7.21 17.07 11.22
N ARG A 336 -6.14 16.47 10.69
CA ARG A 336 -5.69 16.71 9.31
C ARG A 336 -6.70 16.27 8.26
N VAL A 337 -7.28 15.06 8.37
CA VAL A 337 -8.25 14.58 7.36
C VAL A 337 -9.63 15.20 7.49
N LYS A 338 -9.97 15.79 8.64
CA LYS A 338 -11.24 16.52 8.82
C LYS A 338 -11.39 17.66 7.79
N VAL A 339 -10.30 18.37 7.49
CA VAL A 339 -10.29 19.43 6.47
C VAL A 339 -10.61 18.88 5.08
N PHE A 340 -10.09 17.69 4.74
CA PHE A 340 -10.40 17.01 3.48
C PHE A 340 -11.88 16.63 3.41
N ASP A 341 -12.45 16.09 4.49
CA ASP A 341 -13.86 15.71 4.55
C ASP A 341 -14.78 16.92 4.36
N ASP A 342 -14.44 18.04 5.01
CA ASP A 342 -15.22 19.28 4.91
C ASP A 342 -15.23 19.80 3.48
N ILE A 343 -14.10 19.77 2.77
CA ILE A 343 -14.02 20.16 1.35
C ILE A 343 -14.77 19.18 0.44
N LEU A 344 -14.55 17.87 0.62
CA LEU A 344 -15.14 16.83 -0.24
C LEU A 344 -16.67 16.80 -0.13
N LEU A 345 -17.21 17.05 1.07
CA LEU A 345 -18.65 16.98 1.34
C LEU A 345 -19.39 18.32 1.21
N ASP A 346 -18.69 19.46 1.13
CA ASP A 346 -19.30 20.79 0.95
C ASP A 346 -20.15 20.87 -0.33
N GLY A 347 -21.45 21.17 -0.19
CA GLY A 347 -22.37 21.20 -1.34
C GLY A 347 -22.60 19.86 -2.05
N ALA A 348 -22.12 18.74 -1.50
CA ALA A 348 -22.38 17.40 -2.05
C ALA A 348 -23.81 16.92 -1.75
N ASP A 349 -24.33 16.00 -2.57
CA ASP A 349 -25.66 15.43 -2.37
C ASP A 349 -25.80 14.70 -1.01
N PRO A 350 -26.95 14.80 -0.31
CA PRO A 350 -27.20 14.12 0.96
C PRO A 350 -26.90 12.61 0.99
N VAL A 351 -26.95 11.90 -0.14
CA VAL A 351 -26.56 10.48 -0.23
C VAL A 351 -25.11 10.25 0.22
N TYR A 352 -24.21 11.19 -0.09
CA TYR A 352 -22.81 11.10 0.29
C TYR A 352 -22.59 11.39 1.78
N MET A 353 -23.33 12.36 2.34
CA MET A 353 -23.36 12.60 3.78
C MET A 353 -23.87 11.39 4.55
N GLN A 354 -24.94 10.74 4.06
CA GLN A 354 -25.50 9.54 4.67
C GLN A 354 -24.51 8.37 4.62
N ALA A 355 -23.82 8.17 3.49
CA ALA A 355 -22.75 7.18 3.38
C ALA A 355 -21.61 7.50 4.37
N ALA A 356 -21.05 8.71 4.31
CA ALA A 356 -19.86 9.12 5.05
C ALA A 356 -20.07 9.22 6.58
N ALA A 357 -21.31 9.37 7.07
CA ALA A 357 -21.65 9.76 8.45
C ALA A 357 -20.76 9.18 9.58
N LYS A 358 -20.49 7.86 9.60
CA LYS A 358 -19.69 7.20 10.65
C LYS A 358 -18.17 7.45 10.57
N ARG A 359 -17.70 8.17 9.54
CA ARG A 359 -16.30 8.23 9.10
C ARG A 359 -15.75 9.64 8.94
N ILE A 360 -16.62 10.65 8.93
CA ILE A 360 -16.27 12.07 8.91
C ILE A 360 -15.40 12.39 10.14
N GLY A 361 -14.26 13.05 9.92
CA GLY A 361 -13.26 13.37 10.93
C GLY A 361 -12.48 12.18 11.48
N LYS A 362 -12.66 10.96 10.94
CA LYS A 362 -11.92 9.77 11.38
C LYS A 362 -10.76 9.46 10.46
N SER A 363 -9.60 9.22 11.04
CA SER A 363 -8.42 8.75 10.33
C SER A 363 -8.68 7.39 9.65
N ASN A 364 -8.44 7.33 8.32
CA ASN A 364 -8.40 6.08 7.56
C ASN A 364 -7.03 5.39 7.69
N ASN A 365 -6.50 5.25 8.91
CA ASN A 365 -5.25 4.53 9.13
C ASN A 365 -5.45 3.13 9.75
N HIS A 366 -4.39 2.33 9.65
CA HIS A 366 -4.05 1.23 10.56
C HIS A 366 -2.78 1.61 11.32
N PHE A 367 -2.69 1.36 12.62
CA PHE A 367 -1.40 1.41 13.32
C PHE A 367 -0.62 0.13 13.10
N LYS A 368 0.52 0.24 12.43
CA LYS A 368 1.38 -0.90 12.12
C LYS A 368 2.34 -1.15 13.28
N ILE A 369 2.33 -2.37 13.81
CA ILE A 369 3.01 -2.72 15.08
C ILE A 369 3.83 -3.99 14.85
N ALA A 370 5.11 -3.97 15.24
CA ALA A 370 5.99 -5.12 15.11
C ALA A 370 5.70 -6.19 16.18
N CYS A 371 5.38 -7.41 15.77
CA CYS A 371 5.00 -8.55 16.62
C CYS A 371 6.22 -9.19 17.32
N THR A 372 6.96 -8.38 18.09
CA THR A 372 8.24 -8.78 18.72
C THR A 372 8.07 -9.42 20.10
N GLY A 373 6.88 -9.32 20.70
CA GLY A 373 6.55 -10.01 21.94
C GLY A 373 5.35 -9.44 22.67
N GLN A 374 5.27 -9.69 23.98
CA GLN A 374 4.05 -9.42 24.78
C GLN A 374 3.62 -7.94 24.77
N ALA A 375 4.56 -6.99 24.80
CA ALA A 375 4.27 -5.55 24.74
C ALA A 375 3.51 -5.17 23.45
N ALA A 376 3.87 -5.78 22.32
CA ALA A 376 3.16 -5.60 21.06
C ALA A 376 1.74 -6.16 21.14
N LEU A 377 1.56 -7.39 21.64
CA LEU A 377 0.24 -8.02 21.79
C LEU A 377 -0.69 -7.21 22.72
N ASN A 378 -0.17 -6.67 23.82
CA ASN A 378 -0.91 -5.80 24.73
C ASN A 378 -1.33 -4.48 24.06
N THR A 379 -0.44 -3.87 23.28
CA THR A 379 -0.74 -2.65 22.49
C THR A 379 -1.82 -2.92 21.45
N ILE A 380 -1.70 -4.04 20.71
CA ILE A 380 -2.67 -4.49 19.70
C ILE A 380 -4.06 -4.66 20.31
N ARG A 381 -4.15 -5.34 21.46
CA ARG A 381 -5.40 -5.50 22.21
C ARG A 381 -5.97 -4.15 22.66
N SER A 382 -5.14 -3.28 23.24
CA SER A 382 -5.55 -1.96 23.74
C SER A 382 -6.13 -1.05 22.65
N PHE A 383 -5.55 -1.09 21.45
CA PHE A 383 -6.03 -0.30 20.30
C PHE A 383 -7.39 -0.80 19.82
N ASN A 384 -7.54 -2.12 19.67
CA ASN A 384 -8.80 -2.74 19.23
C ASN A 384 -9.90 -2.69 20.31
N ALA A 385 -9.53 -2.58 21.59
CA ALA A 385 -10.44 -2.31 22.71
C ALA A 385 -10.85 -0.83 22.82
N GLY A 386 -10.16 0.06 22.10
CA GLY A 386 -10.32 1.51 22.22
C GLY A 386 -10.08 2.04 23.64
N ARG A 387 -9.18 1.37 24.38
CA ARG A 387 -8.77 1.67 25.76
C ARG A 387 -7.60 0.75 26.12
N SER A 388 -6.58 1.28 26.80
CA SER A 388 -5.62 0.45 27.54
C SER A 388 -6.06 0.32 29.01
N GLU A 389 -5.84 -0.85 29.61
CA GLU A 389 -6.02 -1.04 31.06
C GLU A 389 -4.83 -0.45 31.84
N ALA A 390 -3.61 -0.57 31.30
CA ALA A 390 -2.39 -0.04 31.89
C ALA A 390 -2.24 1.49 31.71
N PHE A 391 -2.74 2.03 30.60
CA PHE A 391 -2.64 3.46 30.25
C PHE A 391 -4.03 4.04 29.84
N PRO A 392 -4.98 4.21 30.77
CA PRO A 392 -6.39 4.51 30.44
C PRO A 392 -6.63 5.86 29.76
N ASP A 393 -5.69 6.80 29.85
CA ASP A 393 -5.71 8.13 29.23
C ASP A 393 -5.07 8.16 27.83
N ALA A 394 -4.33 7.11 27.45
CA ALA A 394 -3.58 7.05 26.20
C ALA A 394 -4.44 6.73 24.97
N VAL A 395 -5.52 5.95 25.11
CA VAL A 395 -6.39 5.52 24.01
C VAL A 395 -7.83 5.90 24.31
N LYS A 396 -8.37 6.84 23.53
CA LYS A 396 -9.71 7.43 23.74
C LYS A 396 -10.82 6.72 22.98
N GLU A 397 -10.50 6.14 21.82
CA GLU A 397 -11.42 5.41 20.97
C GLU A 397 -10.73 4.23 20.27
N ARG A 398 -11.51 3.42 19.56
CA ARG A 398 -11.03 2.20 18.92
C ARG A 398 -10.17 2.51 17.69
N MET A 399 -8.94 2.01 17.71
CA MET A 399 -7.95 2.22 16.66
C MET A 399 -7.64 0.89 15.97
N PHE A 400 -7.55 0.92 14.64
CA PHE A 400 -7.35 -0.27 13.81
C PHE A 400 -5.85 -0.60 13.73
N THR A 401 -5.49 -1.88 13.72
CA THR A 401 -4.09 -2.34 13.73
C THR A 401 -3.70 -3.06 12.44
N ASN A 402 -2.43 -2.97 12.08
CA ASN A 402 -1.77 -3.80 11.09
C ASN A 402 -0.56 -4.46 11.78
N VAL A 403 -0.75 -5.66 12.31
CA VAL A 403 0.36 -6.36 12.96
C VAL A 403 1.36 -6.77 11.88
N THR A 404 2.66 -6.52 12.08
CA THR A 404 3.72 -6.85 11.12
C THR A 404 4.88 -7.52 11.83
N LEU A 405 5.92 -7.92 11.10
CA LEU A 405 6.95 -8.85 11.60
C LEU A 405 6.31 -10.14 12.15
N SER A 406 5.23 -10.59 11.52
CA SER A 406 4.59 -11.88 11.76
C SER A 406 4.87 -12.84 10.60
N TYR A 407 5.48 -13.99 10.89
CA TYR A 407 6.05 -14.88 9.87
C TYR A 407 5.45 -16.29 9.89
N GLU A 408 5.12 -16.75 11.10
CA GLU A 408 4.84 -18.14 11.44
C GLU A 408 3.43 -18.33 12.02
N VAL A 409 2.97 -19.58 12.08
CA VAL A 409 1.61 -19.91 12.57
C VAL A 409 1.34 -19.42 14.00
N PRO A 410 2.18 -19.70 15.02
CA PRO A 410 1.89 -19.27 16.39
C PRO A 410 1.84 -17.74 16.53
N GLN A 411 2.78 -17.04 15.90
CA GLN A 411 2.88 -15.58 15.95
C GLN A 411 1.71 -14.88 15.23
N MET A 412 1.28 -15.39 14.07
CA MET A 412 0.10 -14.87 13.35
C MET A 412 -1.20 -15.16 14.10
N TYR A 413 -1.31 -16.35 14.72
CA TYR A 413 -2.46 -16.73 15.52
C TYR A 413 -2.58 -15.86 16.79
N ALA A 414 -1.51 -15.74 17.57
CA ALA A 414 -1.48 -14.91 18.78
C ALA A 414 -1.82 -13.42 18.51
N ALA A 415 -1.29 -12.85 17.42
CA ALA A 415 -1.62 -11.50 16.97
C ALA A 415 -3.11 -11.33 16.61
N SER A 416 -3.69 -12.35 15.96
CA SER A 416 -5.12 -12.37 15.61
C SER A 416 -5.98 -12.47 16.86
N MET A 417 -5.63 -13.35 17.81
CA MET A 417 -6.35 -13.49 19.08
C MET A 417 -6.22 -12.26 19.97
N ALA A 418 -5.07 -11.57 20.01
CA ALA A 418 -4.93 -10.29 20.71
C ALA A 418 -5.86 -9.20 20.14
N THR A 419 -6.00 -9.17 18.81
CA THR A 419 -6.90 -8.25 18.10
C THR A 419 -8.37 -8.58 18.41
N GLU A 420 -8.79 -9.85 18.30
CA GLU A 420 -10.16 -10.32 18.58
C GLU A 420 -10.56 -10.11 20.04
N ASN A 421 -9.66 -10.39 21.00
CA ASN A 421 -9.89 -10.12 22.41
C ASN A 421 -10.08 -8.62 22.67
N GLY A 422 -9.32 -7.75 21.99
CA GLY A 422 -9.54 -6.30 22.04
C GLY A 422 -10.92 -5.91 21.55
N ILE A 423 -11.39 -6.48 20.44
CA ILE A 423 -12.75 -6.23 19.94
C ILE A 423 -13.80 -6.68 20.96
N ARG A 424 -13.66 -7.88 21.55
CA ARG A 424 -14.58 -8.38 22.60
C ARG A 424 -14.59 -7.48 23.84
N ASP A 425 -13.45 -6.92 24.23
CA ASP A 425 -13.36 -5.96 25.34
C ASP A 425 -14.06 -4.63 25.02
N TYR A 426 -14.00 -4.16 23.76
CA TYR A 426 -14.79 -3.01 23.29
C TYR A 426 -16.28 -3.31 23.43
N GLU A 427 -16.77 -4.39 22.81
CA GLU A 427 -18.19 -4.77 22.78
C GLU A 427 -18.76 -4.94 24.19
N LYS A 428 -18.00 -5.61 25.08
CA LYS A 428 -18.36 -5.78 26.49
C LYS A 428 -18.43 -4.46 27.26
N ARG A 429 -17.60 -3.48 26.91
CA ARG A 429 -17.48 -2.19 27.61
C ARG A 429 -18.50 -1.15 27.13
N THR A 430 -18.80 -1.12 25.83
CA THR A 430 -19.69 -0.13 25.22
C THR A 430 -21.12 -0.65 25.04
N GLY A 431 -21.30 -1.98 24.95
CA GLY A 431 -22.56 -2.60 24.52
C GLY A 431 -22.81 -2.52 23.01
N GLU A 432 -21.87 -1.94 22.25
CA GLU A 432 -21.96 -1.81 20.80
C GLU A 432 -21.32 -3.02 20.11
N ALA A 433 -22.09 -3.75 19.30
CA ALA A 433 -21.53 -4.81 18.46
C ALA A 433 -20.58 -4.22 17.40
N VAL A 434 -19.41 -4.82 17.23
CA VAL A 434 -18.41 -4.38 16.25
C VAL A 434 -18.59 -5.13 14.94
N ASP A 435 -19.11 -4.41 13.96
CA ASP A 435 -19.03 -4.76 12.54
C ASP A 435 -17.99 -3.89 11.85
N ASP A 436 -16.83 -4.50 11.61
CA ASP A 436 -15.71 -3.92 10.86
C ASP A 436 -15.88 -4.08 9.34
N GLY A 437 -16.76 -4.99 8.91
CA GLY A 437 -16.85 -5.50 7.55
C GLY A 437 -15.48 -5.74 6.91
N GLU A 438 -15.30 -5.17 5.72
CA GLU A 438 -14.05 -5.22 4.98
C GLU A 438 -13.00 -4.17 5.42
N GLY A 439 -13.30 -3.32 6.40
CA GLY A 439 -12.41 -2.25 6.89
C GLY A 439 -11.58 -2.56 8.15
N GLY A 440 -11.72 -3.74 8.75
CA GLY A 440 -11.12 -4.10 10.05
C GLY A 440 -9.60 -4.18 10.16
N SER A 441 -9.13 -4.50 11.38
CA SER A 441 -7.72 -4.76 11.68
C SER A 441 -7.16 -5.99 10.95
N VAL A 442 -5.83 -6.02 10.76
CA VAL A 442 -5.12 -7.05 9.99
C VAL A 442 -3.83 -7.54 10.69
N VAL A 443 -3.38 -8.75 10.33
CA VAL A 443 -2.11 -9.36 10.73
C VAL A 443 -1.33 -9.73 9.47
N THR A 444 -0.11 -9.24 9.32
CA THR A 444 0.68 -9.33 8.08
C THR A 444 1.64 -10.52 8.09
N SER A 445 1.35 -11.52 7.29
CA SER A 445 2.27 -12.59 6.92
C SER A 445 3.43 -12.07 6.06
N MET A 446 4.65 -12.18 6.57
CA MET A 446 5.89 -11.69 5.96
C MET A 446 6.61 -12.78 5.13
N ILE A 447 5.98 -13.19 4.03
CA ILE A 447 6.33 -14.41 3.27
C ILE A 447 7.80 -14.47 2.83
N GLY A 448 8.26 -13.54 1.98
CA GLY A 448 9.57 -13.68 1.33
C GLY A 448 10.75 -13.55 2.30
N ARG A 449 10.61 -12.78 3.38
CA ARG A 449 11.65 -12.70 4.43
C ARG A 449 11.73 -13.97 5.29
N PHE A 450 10.62 -14.68 5.46
CA PHE A 450 10.62 -16.00 6.07
C PHE A 450 11.37 -17.00 5.18
N ASN A 451 11.00 -17.05 3.90
CA ASN A 451 11.66 -17.90 2.90
C ASN A 451 13.18 -17.62 2.83
N ASP A 452 13.58 -16.34 2.79
CA ASP A 452 14.98 -15.94 2.72
C ASP A 452 15.78 -16.39 3.96
N ALA A 453 15.19 -16.36 5.17
CA ALA A 453 15.86 -16.82 6.39
C ALA A 453 16.03 -18.35 6.42
N ILE A 454 15.04 -19.10 5.93
CA ILE A 454 15.14 -20.57 5.79
C ILE A 454 16.20 -20.92 4.73
N ARG A 455 16.26 -20.16 3.63
CA ARG A 455 17.29 -20.30 2.60
C ARG A 455 18.69 -20.05 3.16
N ASP A 456 18.88 -18.95 3.88
CA ASP A 456 20.16 -18.58 4.47
C ASP A 456 20.63 -19.65 5.47
N TYR A 457 19.75 -20.10 6.36
CA TYR A 457 20.02 -21.25 7.24
C TYR A 457 20.47 -22.49 6.46
N ARG A 458 19.73 -22.86 5.41
CA ARG A 458 20.02 -24.06 4.61
C ARG A 458 21.33 -23.95 3.84
N VAL A 459 21.67 -22.78 3.30
CA VAL A 459 22.97 -22.52 2.65
C VAL A 459 24.11 -22.74 3.64
N HIS A 460 24.03 -22.21 4.86
CA HIS A 460 25.07 -22.44 5.87
C HIS A 460 25.21 -23.92 6.23
N VAL A 461 24.10 -24.64 6.46
CA VAL A 461 24.11 -26.10 6.73
C VAL A 461 24.79 -26.89 5.61
N LEU A 462 24.58 -26.52 4.34
CA LEU A 462 25.21 -27.16 3.19
C LEU A 462 26.72 -26.88 3.14
N LEU A 463 27.12 -25.59 3.23
CA LEU A 463 28.51 -25.16 3.09
C LEU A 463 29.39 -25.64 4.26
N ASP A 464 28.92 -25.49 5.51
CA ASP A 464 29.61 -25.97 6.71
C ASP A 464 29.71 -27.51 6.71
N GLY A 465 28.65 -28.19 6.23
CA GLY A 465 28.56 -29.64 6.20
C GLY A 465 29.53 -30.31 5.22
N VAL A 466 29.87 -29.65 4.11
CA VAL A 466 30.94 -30.12 3.21
C VAL A 466 32.32 -29.58 3.61
N GLY A 467 32.38 -28.39 4.22
CA GLY A 467 33.61 -27.65 4.53
C GLY A 467 34.06 -26.75 3.38
N SER A 468 33.12 -26.04 2.77
CA SER A 468 33.36 -25.19 1.59
C SER A 468 33.78 -23.77 1.96
N ASP A 469 34.78 -23.22 1.25
CA ASP A 469 35.21 -21.81 1.36
C ASP A 469 34.28 -20.83 0.58
N LEU A 470 33.17 -21.30 0.00
CA LEU A 470 32.21 -20.42 -0.68
C LEU A 470 31.57 -19.45 0.33
N ASN A 471 31.37 -18.20 -0.09
CA ASN A 471 30.72 -17.19 0.72
C ASN A 471 29.19 -17.43 0.75
N PRO A 472 28.56 -17.75 1.90
CA PRO A 472 27.11 -17.97 1.99
C PRO A 472 26.31 -16.80 1.41
N ALA A 473 26.76 -15.56 1.66
CA ALA A 473 26.09 -14.35 1.19
C ALA A 473 26.10 -14.17 -0.34
N SER A 474 26.92 -14.91 -1.09
CA SER A 474 26.87 -14.91 -2.57
C SER A 474 25.77 -15.82 -3.13
N ILE A 475 25.38 -16.88 -2.41
CA ILE A 475 24.37 -17.84 -2.85
C ILE A 475 22.98 -17.23 -2.67
N LYS A 476 22.26 -16.97 -3.77
CA LYS A 476 20.93 -16.34 -3.71
C LYS A 476 19.76 -17.30 -3.79
N LYS A 477 20.00 -18.53 -4.27
CA LYS A 477 19.04 -19.63 -4.41
C LYS A 477 19.75 -20.95 -4.17
N LEU A 478 19.06 -22.00 -3.75
CA LEU A 478 19.64 -23.34 -3.70
C LEU A 478 19.96 -23.91 -5.09
N THR A 479 19.32 -23.37 -6.13
CA THR A 479 19.60 -23.68 -7.54
C THR A 479 20.78 -22.91 -8.14
N ASP A 480 21.51 -22.10 -7.34
CA ASP A 480 22.69 -21.35 -7.78
C ASP A 480 23.80 -22.31 -8.28
N PRO A 481 24.38 -22.12 -9.49
CA PRO A 481 25.38 -23.02 -10.06
C PRO A 481 26.61 -23.31 -9.18
N ALA A 482 26.95 -22.41 -8.24
CA ALA A 482 28.05 -22.63 -7.31
C ALA A 482 27.84 -23.84 -6.38
N ILE A 483 26.59 -24.20 -6.09
CA ILE A 483 26.21 -25.37 -5.27
C ILE A 483 25.33 -26.38 -6.02
N ASN A 484 24.58 -25.95 -7.04
CA ASN A 484 23.80 -26.78 -7.93
C ASN A 484 24.68 -27.37 -9.06
N ASN A 485 25.65 -28.20 -8.66
CA ASN A 485 26.53 -28.91 -9.59
C ASN A 485 26.83 -30.34 -9.08
N ALA A 486 27.23 -31.22 -10.00
CA ALA A 486 27.40 -32.64 -9.72
C ALA A 486 28.42 -32.93 -8.61
N ASP A 487 29.50 -32.14 -8.54
CA ASP A 487 30.58 -32.34 -7.58
C ASP A 487 30.13 -31.95 -6.16
N PHE A 488 29.52 -30.77 -5.99
CA PHE A 488 29.00 -30.31 -4.69
C PHE A 488 27.87 -31.22 -4.16
N ILE A 489 26.97 -31.67 -5.04
CA ILE A 489 25.88 -32.60 -4.68
C ILE A 489 26.44 -33.99 -4.30
N ALA A 490 27.47 -34.47 -5.01
CA ALA A 490 28.16 -35.71 -4.66
C ALA A 490 28.92 -35.57 -3.31
N GLU A 491 29.52 -34.42 -3.05
CA GLU A 491 30.19 -34.15 -1.78
C GLU A 491 29.19 -34.11 -0.61
N CYS A 492 28.07 -33.37 -0.74
CA CYS A 492 26.97 -33.40 0.24
C CYS A 492 26.56 -34.83 0.57
N ARG A 493 26.30 -35.64 -0.46
CA ARG A 493 25.94 -37.06 -0.31
C ARG A 493 27.03 -37.88 0.40
N SER A 494 28.31 -37.60 0.13
CA SER A 494 29.43 -38.27 0.81
C SER A 494 29.51 -37.97 2.31
N LYS A 495 28.99 -36.80 2.73
CA LYS A 495 28.87 -36.37 4.14
C LYS A 495 27.57 -36.83 4.80
N GLY A 496 26.70 -37.56 4.08
CA GLY A 496 25.37 -37.96 4.54
C GLY A 496 24.32 -36.85 4.49
N ILE A 497 24.60 -35.75 3.78
CA ILE A 497 23.69 -34.63 3.60
C ILE A 497 22.89 -34.87 2.32
N GLU A 498 21.59 -35.13 2.48
CA GLU A 498 20.65 -35.12 1.37
C GLU A 498 20.43 -33.67 0.90
N PHE A 499 20.63 -33.41 -0.39
CA PHE A 499 20.46 -32.12 -1.02
C PHE A 499 19.79 -32.29 -2.38
N ASP A 500 18.57 -31.76 -2.51
CA ASP A 500 17.84 -31.62 -3.78
C ASP A 500 17.59 -30.12 -4.03
N PRO A 501 18.39 -29.45 -4.87
CA PRO A 501 18.34 -27.99 -5.00
C PRO A 501 17.01 -27.48 -5.57
N GLU A 502 16.37 -28.22 -6.48
CA GLU A 502 15.11 -27.81 -7.11
C GLU A 502 13.93 -28.02 -6.15
N ALA A 503 13.84 -29.19 -5.51
CA ALA A 503 12.76 -29.48 -4.57
C ALA A 503 12.84 -28.65 -3.28
N GLU A 504 14.06 -28.37 -2.80
CA GLU A 504 14.27 -27.53 -1.62
C GLU A 504 14.00 -26.06 -1.91
N GLU A 505 14.43 -25.52 -3.06
CA GLU A 505 14.10 -24.15 -3.44
C GLU A 505 12.59 -23.97 -3.67
N ASP A 506 11.89 -24.89 -4.36
CA ASP A 506 10.43 -24.84 -4.57
C ASP A 506 9.62 -24.86 -3.27
N ALA A 507 10.10 -25.61 -2.28
CA ALA A 507 9.52 -25.69 -0.94
C ALA A 507 9.82 -24.42 -0.12
N ILE A 508 11.07 -23.93 -0.11
CA ILE A 508 11.48 -22.70 0.58
C ILE A 508 10.73 -21.49 0.04
N ASP A 509 10.60 -21.34 -1.29
CA ASP A 509 9.89 -20.23 -1.91
C ASP A 509 8.38 -20.20 -1.59
N ARG A 510 7.88 -21.22 -0.87
CA ARG A 510 6.50 -21.38 -0.44
C ARG A 510 6.31 -21.61 1.04
N ALA A 511 7.36 -21.62 1.86
CA ALA A 511 7.28 -21.79 3.29
C ALA A 511 6.33 -20.77 3.95
N GLY A 512 6.48 -19.48 3.63
CA GLY A 512 5.58 -18.44 4.13
C GLY A 512 4.14 -18.57 3.60
N SER A 513 3.97 -18.98 2.33
CA SER A 513 2.64 -19.26 1.76
C SER A 513 1.94 -20.40 2.49
N LEU A 514 2.68 -21.43 2.90
CA LEU A 514 2.18 -22.60 3.61
C LEU A 514 1.72 -22.25 5.03
N CYS A 515 2.53 -21.50 5.80
CA CYS A 515 2.13 -20.94 7.09
C CYS A 515 0.89 -20.04 6.97
N THR A 516 0.82 -19.22 5.90
CA THR A 516 -0.32 -18.33 5.62
C THR A 516 -1.61 -19.10 5.35
N LYS A 517 -1.57 -20.12 4.48
CA LYS A 517 -2.73 -21.00 4.21
C LYS A 517 -3.25 -21.59 5.51
N ARG A 518 -2.36 -22.19 6.29
CA ARG A 518 -2.69 -22.86 7.55
C ARG A 518 -3.37 -21.93 8.55
N VAL A 519 -2.73 -20.82 8.92
CA VAL A 519 -3.27 -19.93 9.94
C VAL A 519 -4.60 -19.31 9.50
N THR A 520 -4.77 -19.06 8.20
CA THR A 520 -6.04 -18.55 7.65
C THR A 520 -7.18 -19.57 7.80
N VAL A 521 -6.93 -20.86 7.57
CA VAL A 521 -7.94 -21.92 7.77
C VAL A 521 -8.32 -22.04 9.25
N LEU A 522 -7.33 -22.09 10.15
CA LEU A 522 -7.57 -22.15 11.61
C LEU A 522 -8.44 -20.98 12.10
N LEU A 523 -8.09 -19.74 11.74
CA LEU A 523 -8.83 -18.54 12.14
C LEU A 523 -10.26 -18.49 11.55
N GLN A 524 -10.46 -19.04 10.34
CA GLN A 524 -11.80 -19.15 9.74
C GLN A 524 -12.69 -20.13 10.52
N ASN A 525 -12.16 -21.29 10.95
CA ASN A 525 -12.91 -22.26 11.76
C ASN A 525 -13.32 -21.68 13.13
N GLU A 526 -12.44 -20.89 13.74
CA GLU A 526 -12.70 -20.22 15.03
C GLU A 526 -13.57 -18.96 14.91
N SER A 527 -13.98 -18.56 13.68
CA SER A 527 -14.75 -17.34 13.41
C SER A 527 -14.07 -16.05 13.93
N VAL A 528 -12.74 -16.01 13.88
CA VAL A 528 -11.93 -14.88 14.34
C VAL A 528 -12.03 -13.74 13.32
N ARG A 529 -12.47 -12.55 13.77
CA ARG A 529 -12.71 -11.39 12.89
C ARG A 529 -11.45 -10.77 12.28
N PRO A 530 -10.30 -10.70 12.99
CA PRO A 530 -9.00 -10.30 12.44
C PRO A 530 -8.54 -11.12 11.24
N ARG A 531 -7.78 -10.46 10.36
CA ARG A 531 -7.67 -10.87 8.95
C ARG A 531 -6.22 -10.91 8.53
N ILE A 532 -5.80 -11.97 7.85
CA ILE A 532 -4.42 -12.09 7.37
C ILE A 532 -4.23 -11.21 6.14
N LEU A 533 -3.20 -10.36 6.16
CA LEU A 533 -2.61 -9.59 5.05
C LEU A 533 -1.32 -10.32 4.64
N THR A 534 -0.90 -10.29 3.37
CA THR A 534 0.37 -10.91 2.96
C THR A 534 1.29 -9.90 2.29
N ALA A 535 2.56 -9.90 2.66
CA ALA A 535 3.52 -8.89 2.23
C ALA A 535 4.94 -9.42 2.11
N SER A 536 5.83 -8.59 1.56
CA SER A 536 7.25 -8.88 1.38
C SER A 536 7.50 -10.10 0.50
N LYS A 537 6.76 -10.24 -0.59
CA LYS A 537 6.87 -11.37 -1.52
C LYS A 537 8.20 -11.36 -2.31
N ARG A 538 8.51 -12.46 -2.99
CA ARG A 538 9.66 -12.62 -3.89
C ARG A 538 9.26 -13.00 -5.31
N ASN A 539 8.12 -13.66 -5.49
CA ASN A 539 7.64 -14.10 -6.80
C ASN A 539 6.15 -13.79 -6.98
N PHE A 540 5.73 -13.46 -8.21
CA PHE A 540 4.33 -13.15 -8.51
C PHE A 540 3.35 -14.30 -8.21
N PHE A 541 3.76 -15.58 -8.36
CA PHE A 541 2.89 -16.72 -8.03
C PHE A 541 2.43 -16.75 -6.55
N GLN A 542 3.16 -16.08 -5.65
CA GLN A 542 2.74 -15.92 -4.24
C GLN A 542 1.51 -15.01 -4.09
N ASN A 543 1.06 -14.34 -5.16
CA ASN A 543 -0.26 -13.73 -5.25
C ASN A 543 -1.34 -14.74 -5.66
N THR A 544 -1.08 -15.54 -6.70
CA THR A 544 -2.08 -16.45 -7.28
C THR A 544 -2.29 -17.74 -6.48
N GLU A 545 -1.30 -18.21 -5.72
CA GLU A 545 -1.43 -19.37 -4.81
C GLU A 545 -2.18 -19.07 -3.48
N LEU A 546 -2.48 -17.79 -3.23
CA LEU A 546 -3.06 -17.24 -1.99
C LEU A 546 -4.30 -16.37 -2.28
N LEU A 547 -5.08 -16.71 -3.31
CA LEU A 547 -6.38 -16.08 -3.57
C LEU A 547 -7.43 -16.65 -2.61
N ASP A 548 -8.38 -15.83 -2.19
CA ASP A 548 -9.33 -16.04 -1.07
C ASP A 548 -8.70 -16.07 0.34
N VAL A 549 -7.44 -15.61 0.51
CA VAL A 549 -7.06 -14.97 1.78
C VAL A 549 -7.86 -13.67 1.87
N PRO A 550 -8.41 -13.30 3.05
CA PRO A 550 -9.01 -11.99 3.25
C PRO A 550 -8.15 -10.80 2.78
N PHE A 551 -6.80 -10.85 2.86
CA PHE A 551 -5.85 -9.86 2.33
C PHE A 551 -4.48 -10.53 2.05
N SER A 552 -3.52 -10.02 1.27
CA SER A 552 -3.55 -9.07 0.16
C SER A 552 -2.49 -9.49 -0.89
N THR A 553 -2.35 -8.71 -1.95
CA THR A 553 -1.15 -8.69 -2.81
C THR A 553 -0.37 -7.39 -2.56
N ASP A 554 0.97 -7.42 -2.55
CA ASP A 554 1.81 -6.22 -2.27
C ASP A 554 2.13 -5.41 -3.54
N PHE A 555 2.65 -4.19 -3.36
CA PHE A 555 3.12 -3.34 -4.47
C PHE A 555 4.65 -3.25 -4.52
N GLY A 556 5.20 -3.34 -5.73
CA GLY A 556 6.63 -3.18 -6.01
C GLY A 556 7.07 -4.07 -7.16
N ASN A 557 8.31 -4.56 -7.11
CA ASN A 557 8.90 -5.42 -8.14
C ASN A 557 8.00 -6.65 -8.45
N ILE A 558 7.30 -7.18 -7.45
CA ILE A 558 6.36 -8.31 -7.58
C ILE A 558 5.20 -7.99 -8.52
N GLN A 559 4.76 -6.74 -8.55
CA GLN A 559 3.75 -6.32 -9.52
C GLN A 559 4.32 -6.11 -10.89
N ARG A 560 5.58 -5.69 -11.01
CA ARG A 560 6.24 -5.66 -12.30
C ARG A 560 6.31 -7.07 -12.90
N MET A 561 6.61 -8.08 -12.09
CA MET A 561 6.62 -9.49 -12.52
C MET A 561 5.28 -10.01 -13.09
N TYR A 562 4.15 -9.30 -12.89
CA TYR A 562 2.91 -9.58 -13.63
C TYR A 562 3.10 -9.41 -15.14
N LEU A 563 3.85 -8.39 -15.59
CA LEU A 563 4.05 -8.09 -17.01
C LEU A 563 4.77 -9.23 -17.74
N ASP A 564 5.59 -10.00 -17.02
CA ASP A 564 6.33 -11.16 -17.55
C ASP A 564 5.43 -12.39 -17.77
N VAL A 565 4.21 -12.38 -17.20
CA VAL A 565 3.18 -13.45 -17.31
C VAL A 565 1.88 -12.95 -17.93
N MET A 566 1.91 -11.83 -18.67
CA MET A 566 0.76 -11.31 -19.40
C MET A 566 0.57 -11.98 -20.77
N PRO A 567 -0.67 -12.30 -21.19
CA PRO A 567 -1.91 -12.23 -20.41
C PRO A 567 -1.97 -13.36 -19.36
N LEU A 568 -2.55 -13.04 -18.20
CA LEU A 568 -2.72 -13.98 -17.09
C LEU A 568 -4.19 -14.40 -16.99
N GLU A 569 -4.48 -15.67 -17.23
CA GLU A 569 -5.79 -16.25 -16.99
C GLU A 569 -5.89 -16.78 -15.55
N ILE A 570 -6.96 -16.41 -14.83
CA ILE A 570 -7.29 -16.96 -13.50
C ILE A 570 -8.55 -17.80 -13.66
N ASP A 571 -8.43 -19.11 -13.43
CA ASP A 571 -9.50 -20.10 -13.58
C ASP A 571 -10.39 -20.23 -12.34
N ASP A 572 -9.82 -20.03 -11.15
CA ASP A 572 -10.53 -20.00 -9.87
C ASP A 572 -9.82 -19.06 -8.89
N TRP A 573 -10.58 -18.12 -8.34
CA TRP A 573 -10.10 -17.10 -7.40
C TRP A 573 -10.08 -17.55 -5.91
N LYS A 574 -10.20 -18.86 -5.63
CA LYS A 574 -10.18 -19.46 -4.29
C LYS A 574 -9.09 -20.51 -4.13
N THR A 575 -7.84 -20.09 -4.38
CA THR A 575 -6.68 -20.98 -4.35
C THR A 575 -6.14 -21.28 -2.94
N LEU A 576 -6.50 -20.49 -1.92
CA LEU A 576 -6.08 -20.68 -0.51
C LEU A 576 -6.38 -22.10 0.02
N PRO A 577 -7.63 -22.60 0.04
CA PRO A 577 -7.95 -23.91 0.61
C PRO A 577 -7.52 -25.11 -0.25
N ARG A 578 -7.08 -24.90 -1.51
CA ARG A 578 -6.68 -26.00 -2.40
C ARG A 578 -5.60 -26.87 -1.74
N ASP A 579 -5.84 -28.18 -1.73
CA ASP A 579 -4.97 -29.22 -1.18
C ASP A 579 -4.67 -29.13 0.34
N MET A 580 -5.46 -28.35 1.08
CA MET A 580 -5.40 -28.28 2.55
C MET A 580 -6.57 -29.07 3.17
N ASP A 581 -6.37 -29.62 4.36
CA ASP A 581 -7.44 -30.24 5.15
C ASP A 581 -8.19 -29.20 6.02
N ALA A 582 -9.11 -29.70 6.86
CA ALA A 582 -9.95 -28.85 7.71
C ALA A 582 -9.15 -28.05 8.75
N ASP A 583 -7.98 -28.51 9.19
CA ASP A 583 -7.13 -27.84 10.17
C ASP A 583 -6.00 -27.02 9.50
N GLY A 584 -6.03 -26.93 8.17
CA GLY A 584 -5.03 -26.20 7.41
C GLY A 584 -3.68 -26.93 7.33
N PHE A 585 -3.65 -28.25 7.49
CA PHE A 585 -2.49 -29.06 7.12
C PHE A 585 -2.56 -29.46 5.63
N PRO A 586 -1.42 -29.74 4.97
CA PRO A 586 -1.42 -30.22 3.60
C PRO A 586 -1.97 -31.65 3.49
N THR A 587 -2.88 -31.86 2.54
CA THR A 587 -3.45 -33.18 2.24
C THR A 587 -2.37 -34.13 1.69
N ALA A 588 -2.27 -35.33 2.26
CA ALA A 588 -1.30 -36.33 1.85
C ALA A 588 -1.39 -36.65 0.34
N GLY A 589 -0.22 -36.81 -0.31
CA GLY A 589 -0.12 -37.05 -1.75
C GLY A 589 -0.35 -35.82 -2.65
N LYS A 590 -0.56 -34.62 -2.07
CA LYS A 590 -0.60 -33.35 -2.81
C LYS A 590 0.74 -32.63 -2.79
N ILE A 591 0.91 -31.66 -3.70
CA ILE A 591 2.17 -30.91 -3.85
C ILE A 591 2.59 -30.18 -2.56
N TRP A 592 1.62 -29.65 -1.80
CA TRP A 592 1.88 -28.97 -0.53
C TRP A 592 2.36 -29.90 0.58
N ALA A 593 2.00 -31.19 0.54
CA ALA A 593 2.52 -32.18 1.48
C ALA A 593 4.00 -32.48 1.18
N SER A 594 4.35 -32.67 -0.09
CA SER A 594 5.76 -32.83 -0.51
C SER A 594 6.64 -31.64 -0.07
N ARG A 595 6.14 -30.41 -0.26
CA ARG A 595 6.83 -29.18 0.19
C ARG A 595 6.99 -29.13 1.71
N ASN A 596 5.95 -29.48 2.47
CA ASN A 596 5.99 -29.56 3.92
C ASN A 596 7.00 -30.60 4.43
N ASP A 597 7.05 -31.78 3.80
CA ASP A 597 7.96 -32.85 4.20
C ASP A 597 9.42 -32.50 3.87
N THR A 598 9.66 -31.81 2.75
CA THR A 598 10.96 -31.20 2.45
C THR A 598 11.35 -30.15 3.49
N LEU A 599 10.43 -29.26 3.90
CA LEU A 599 10.71 -28.24 4.93
C LEU A 599 11.05 -28.87 6.30
N LYS A 600 10.32 -29.92 6.71
CA LYS A 600 10.65 -30.75 7.89
C LYS A 600 12.05 -31.36 7.83
N ARG A 601 12.49 -31.80 6.65
CA ARG A 601 13.81 -32.41 6.45
C ARG A 601 14.94 -31.40 6.54
N ILE A 602 14.75 -30.18 6.00
CA ILE A 602 15.85 -29.21 5.84
C ILE A 602 15.98 -28.19 6.97
N TRP A 603 14.92 -27.98 7.78
CA TRP A 603 14.95 -27.00 8.87
C TRP A 603 14.32 -27.58 10.15
N PRO A 604 15.12 -27.83 11.22
CA PRO A 604 14.64 -28.48 12.44
C PRO A 604 13.47 -27.78 13.15
N ASP A 605 13.41 -26.44 13.08
CA ASP A 605 12.34 -25.69 13.73
C ASP A 605 11.03 -25.66 12.90
N TRP A 606 10.98 -26.26 11.69
CA TRP A 606 9.78 -26.23 10.86
C TRP A 606 8.53 -26.73 11.62
N GLU A 607 8.67 -27.81 12.40
CA GLU A 607 7.57 -28.31 13.21
C GLU A 607 7.16 -27.34 14.32
N LYS A 608 8.11 -26.58 14.90
CA LYS A 608 7.85 -25.56 15.92
C LYS A 608 7.04 -24.39 15.35
N VAL A 609 7.44 -23.88 14.19
CA VAL A 609 6.83 -22.69 13.55
C VAL A 609 5.55 -22.99 12.75
N PHE A 610 5.32 -24.26 12.38
CA PHE A 610 4.17 -24.69 11.59
C PHE A 610 3.14 -25.50 12.39
N ASN A 611 3.54 -26.50 13.19
CA ASN A 611 2.60 -27.52 13.69
C ASN A 611 1.69 -27.06 14.85
N SER A 612 2.00 -25.96 15.54
CA SER A 612 1.29 -25.52 16.75
C SER A 612 1.02 -24.02 16.76
N THR A 613 -0.15 -23.63 17.30
CA THR A 613 -0.51 -22.24 17.64
C THR A 613 0.31 -21.66 18.79
N ASP A 614 0.97 -22.52 19.56
CA ASP A 614 1.77 -22.18 20.74
C ASP A 614 3.23 -22.65 20.61
N GLY A 615 3.68 -22.99 19.39
CA GLY A 615 5.00 -23.58 19.15
C GLY A 615 6.17 -22.64 19.44
N VAL A 616 5.98 -21.33 19.26
CA VAL A 616 6.94 -20.28 19.64
C VAL A 616 6.26 -19.32 20.61
N ALA A 617 6.83 -19.14 21.79
CA ALA A 617 6.28 -18.23 22.80
C ALA A 617 6.56 -16.76 22.45
N ALA A 618 5.70 -15.86 22.92
CA ALA A 618 5.86 -14.41 22.68
C ALA A 618 7.15 -13.81 23.28
N SER A 619 7.83 -14.51 24.19
CA SER A 619 9.15 -14.14 24.70
C SER A 619 10.30 -14.52 23.76
N GLU A 620 10.07 -15.36 22.76
CA GLU A 620 11.09 -15.87 21.82
C GLU A 620 11.04 -15.16 20.46
N TYR A 621 9.94 -14.46 20.13
CA TYR A 621 9.72 -13.89 18.78
C TYR A 621 10.89 -13.03 18.30
N GLU A 622 11.43 -12.15 19.15
CA GLU A 622 12.54 -11.26 18.79
C GLU A 622 13.83 -12.01 18.39
N ASP A 623 14.12 -13.13 19.05
CA ASP A 623 15.34 -13.93 18.87
C ASP A 623 15.29 -14.88 17.65
N THR A 624 14.16 -14.94 16.94
CA THR A 624 13.99 -15.79 15.76
C THR A 624 14.84 -15.30 14.56
N ILE A 625 15.28 -16.25 13.73
CA ILE A 625 16.18 -15.99 12.58
C ILE A 625 15.61 -15.01 11.53
N TYR A 626 14.31 -14.73 11.55
CA TYR A 626 13.60 -13.87 10.60
C TYR A 626 13.13 -12.53 11.20
N VAL A 627 12.80 -12.46 12.50
CA VAL A 627 12.41 -11.21 13.18
C VAL A 627 13.62 -10.31 13.39
N ALA A 628 14.67 -10.78 14.08
CA ALA A 628 15.81 -9.93 14.48
C ALA A 628 16.45 -9.16 13.31
N PRO A 629 16.73 -9.77 12.13
CA PRO A 629 17.32 -9.04 11.01
C PRO A 629 16.38 -8.00 10.41
N THR A 630 15.07 -8.29 10.38
CA THR A 630 14.05 -7.38 9.84
C THR A 630 13.81 -6.20 10.78
N LEU A 631 13.73 -6.46 12.09
CA LEU A 631 13.59 -5.43 13.12
C LEU A 631 14.79 -4.48 13.10
N LYS A 632 16.01 -5.03 13.07
CA LYS A 632 17.25 -4.25 12.94
C LYS A 632 17.24 -3.36 11.69
N GLN A 633 16.74 -3.86 10.56
CA GLN A 633 16.60 -3.05 9.34
C GLN A 633 15.60 -1.91 9.52
N PHE A 634 14.44 -2.16 10.11
CA PHE A 634 13.42 -1.11 10.32
C PHE A 634 13.90 -0.04 11.32
N ILE A 635 14.63 -0.43 12.37
CA ILE A 635 15.29 0.51 13.30
C ILE A 635 16.36 1.33 12.58
N GLY A 636 17.18 0.72 11.72
CA GLY A 636 18.16 1.43 10.89
C GLY A 636 17.51 2.51 10.03
N MET A 637 16.47 2.14 9.28
CA MET A 637 15.71 3.06 8.44
C MET A 637 15.02 4.17 9.25
N TRP A 638 14.55 3.89 10.47
CA TRP A 638 14.04 4.93 11.36
C TRP A 638 15.14 5.93 11.76
N ASN A 639 16.32 5.45 12.10
CA ASN A 639 17.46 6.32 12.44
C ASN A 639 17.91 7.19 11.25
N ASP A 640 17.84 6.66 10.02
CA ASP A 640 18.07 7.45 8.80
C ASP A 640 17.05 8.61 8.67
N ASN A 641 15.77 8.37 9.00
CA ASN A 641 14.74 9.42 9.03
C ASN A 641 15.10 10.57 9.99
N VAL A 642 15.57 10.22 11.20
CA VAL A 642 16.00 11.17 12.23
C VAL A 642 17.23 11.95 11.76
N ALA A 643 18.21 11.27 11.15
CA ALA A 643 19.41 11.92 10.59
C ALA A 643 19.07 12.93 9.49
N ARG A 644 18.04 12.68 8.67
CA ARG A 644 17.59 13.65 7.65
C ARG A 644 16.76 14.80 8.21
N ALA A 645 15.92 14.56 9.22
CA ALA A 645 15.25 15.65 9.95
C ALA A 645 16.28 16.64 10.53
N LYS A 646 17.39 16.10 11.07
CA LYS A 646 18.55 16.91 11.47
C LYS A 646 19.15 17.68 10.29
N SER A 647 19.48 17.00 9.19
CA SER A 647 20.10 17.63 8.01
C SER A 647 19.25 18.78 7.44
N ALA A 648 17.92 18.61 7.38
CA ALA A 648 17.00 19.66 6.94
C ALA A 648 16.95 20.85 7.91
N CYS A 649 17.09 20.61 9.22
CA CYS A 649 17.24 21.68 10.21
C CYS A 649 18.58 22.41 10.10
N ASP A 650 19.66 21.72 9.74
CA ASP A 650 20.96 22.34 9.56
C ASP A 650 21.02 23.15 8.25
N GLU A 651 20.35 22.68 7.18
CA GLU A 651 20.09 23.46 5.96
C GLU A 651 19.25 24.71 6.25
N ALA A 652 18.16 24.59 7.01
CA ALA A 652 17.26 25.72 7.32
C ALA A 652 17.84 26.78 8.28
N LYS A 653 19.03 26.55 8.86
CA LYS A 653 19.77 27.51 9.70
C LYS A 653 20.87 28.25 8.93
N ALA A 654 21.27 27.75 7.76
CA ALA A 654 22.34 28.29 6.93
C ALA A 654 21.86 29.44 6.04
#